data_AF-D0LSJ4-F1
#
_entry.id   AF-D0LSJ4-F1
#
_cell.length_a   1.000
_cell.length_b   1.000
_cell.length_c   1.000
_cell.angle_alpha   90.00
_cell.angle_beta   90.00
_cell.angle_gamma   90.00
#
_symmetry.space_group_name_H-M   'P 1'
#
loop_
_entity.id
_entity.type
_entity.pdbx_description
1 polymer ?
#
loop_
_entity_poly.entity_id
_entity_poly.type
_entity_poly.pdbx_seq_one_letter_code
_entity_poly.pdbx_strand_id
1 'polypeptide(L)'
;MAFKQKDLAKFKKELNSGSGLAGLWAKTNDPDDVAVLHLAMVTCAFGSALHRYWRTPAMVPEKSLEALAKHAGIRLADDGSADKDAVARLARLCGNPLNTPYYCALWEALNDPATDLDAPTEPREFESHFRRAYSLATATDQGQIVQRWLLSLADESVEVMRRILAEDLAAWGERHVFGNVRKQSKGDPMPFLGLDASYVEPYGEYEDEFKPILKLIGELLEKQKIVVVSADFGHGKSLTARRLARDTARAWLESDTPSPQNRYPVFIKCARDIRDASYKHDEVARRALWEAATEALGEESSSEEPQFQPPDNQHAALFILDGLDEVAFSPNQLEDLFRSLREKLGKQQRAIIFTRPSTFDDRHGRPAENIPLISLLPFDELQIEEWLTRWNNNPQSESVNIEELREHQPIAELAHTPILLLMIAMTWQESLAKGEMRRGVLYEQFFRQIARGKYESDSDKHPVIRKASELIADRLTELKYLDAKQFSGEERSIEAMLWLMSRIAWEAHAYAYEPEFAEDDLSDGDIEQLLKEELNIRRGKSPLLQMGLLLALQFDPSGSQTTVLFEHQSFREFLVARYWQSQLLFLTDPERDSVEIERAEKILAQTSLLQDDDRAFDALIEGLQHLEEPKRTQIKDWAAQCLKTRSLTVSHIPDKEDRAPILRESALAIGSTIFEDSGLSIGIHEIRYSAFWHDFHNRILRIIAPNVKSPKSNLARVDLARAYLAGADLAGADLAGADLSLAHLERASLERANFRSAKLLYSNLRYADLRHAGFEQANLVQANLIQANFGYARFLGADLRGAQLLGANLQDAKLQNANLQGANLQGANLQGAKLQNANLQGADLQGADLRAANLSAANFLGAQYSTETKWPDGVDPEALGCIFVDSSEAESDALDEYGDEEA
;
A
#
# COMPACT_ATOMS: atom_id res chain seq x y z
N MET A 1 19.53 30.62 45.27
CA MET A 1 20.62 31.19 46.13
C MET A 1 19.95 32.22 47.06
N ALA A 2 20.07 32.29 48.39
CA ALA A 2 20.84 31.58 49.41
C ALA A 2 20.00 31.55 50.71
N PHE A 3 19.58 30.37 51.18
CA PHE A 3 18.89 30.20 52.47
C PHE A 3 19.96 30.01 53.56
N LYS A 4 20.11 30.96 54.51
CA LYS A 4 21.14 30.88 55.55
C LYS A 4 20.71 29.93 56.68
N GLN A 5 21.66 29.16 57.21
CA GLN A 5 21.49 28.15 58.27
C GLN A 5 20.76 28.64 59.55
N LYS A 6 20.79 29.94 59.84
CA LYS A 6 20.07 30.52 61.00
C LYS A 6 18.55 30.57 60.79
N ASP A 7 18.10 30.68 59.54
CA ASP A 7 16.67 30.76 59.20
C ASP A 7 16.01 29.37 59.30
N LEU A 8 16.76 28.30 59.07
CA LEU A 8 16.29 26.91 59.23
C LEU A 8 15.98 26.55 60.70
N ALA A 9 16.71 27.13 61.66
CA ALA A 9 16.46 26.90 63.09
C ALA A 9 15.21 27.66 63.59
N LYS A 10 14.94 28.84 63.02
CA LYS A 10 13.72 29.61 63.27
C LYS A 10 12.50 28.93 62.63
N PHE A 11 12.65 28.47 61.38
CA PHE A 11 11.64 27.71 60.63
C PHE A 11 11.24 26.40 61.36
N LYS A 12 12.23 25.66 61.90
CA LYS A 12 11.99 24.48 62.75
C LYS A 12 11.23 24.78 64.05
N LYS A 13 11.37 25.99 64.60
CA LYS A 13 10.70 26.39 65.85
C LYS A 13 9.24 26.77 65.62
N GLU A 14 8.93 27.38 64.46
CA GLU A 14 7.57 27.79 64.07
C GLU A 14 6.72 26.62 63.54
N LEU A 15 7.34 25.61 62.88
CA LEU A 15 6.67 24.38 62.47
C LEU A 15 6.22 23.50 63.67
N ASN A 16 6.98 23.51 64.76
CA ASN A 16 6.68 22.72 65.96
C ASN A 16 5.62 23.35 66.88
N SER A 17 5.27 24.63 66.71
CA SER A 17 4.28 25.31 67.55
C SER A 17 2.84 25.25 67.04
N GLY A 18 2.58 24.55 65.92
CA GLY A 18 1.23 24.25 65.40
C GLY A 18 0.41 25.44 64.89
N SER A 19 0.78 26.69 65.21
CA SER A 19 0.03 27.90 64.86
C SER A 19 0.64 28.72 63.70
N GLY A 20 1.68 28.22 63.03
CA GLY A 20 2.46 28.98 62.04
C GLY A 20 1.94 28.95 60.61
N LEU A 21 1.12 27.96 60.23
CA LEU A 21 0.73 27.75 58.83
C LEU A 21 -0.16 28.87 58.27
N ALA A 22 -1.08 29.42 59.09
CA ALA A 22 -1.93 30.53 58.66
C ALA A 22 -1.20 31.89 58.58
N GLY A 23 -0.10 32.07 59.32
CA GLY A 23 0.66 33.33 59.36
C GLY A 23 1.69 33.50 58.23
N LEU A 24 2.14 32.40 57.64
CA LEU A 24 3.06 32.38 56.49
C LEU A 24 2.32 32.66 55.17
N TRP A 25 1.07 32.21 55.06
CA TRP A 25 0.18 32.45 53.93
C TRP A 25 -0.09 33.95 53.69
N ALA A 26 -0.17 34.74 54.75
CA ALA A 26 -0.48 36.17 54.68
C ALA A 26 0.69 37.07 54.20
N LYS A 27 1.86 36.52 53.83
CA LYS A 27 3.06 37.31 53.52
C LYS A 27 3.76 37.00 52.20
N THR A 28 3.30 36.02 51.44
CA THR A 28 3.92 35.62 50.16
C THR A 28 2.93 35.86 49.03
N ASN A 29 3.20 36.88 48.21
CA ASN A 29 2.40 37.26 47.03
C ASN A 29 3.01 36.72 45.71
N ASP A 30 3.86 35.71 45.76
CA ASP A 30 4.51 35.12 44.58
C ASP A 30 3.98 33.69 44.32
N PRO A 31 3.24 33.46 43.21
CA PRO A 31 2.65 32.16 42.85
C PRO A 31 3.67 31.02 42.70
N ASP A 32 4.91 31.33 42.30
CA ASP A 32 5.96 30.33 42.09
C ASP A 32 6.49 29.77 43.42
N ASP A 33 6.51 30.59 44.49
CA ASP A 33 6.94 30.16 45.83
C ASP A 33 5.88 29.28 46.54
N VAL A 34 4.59 29.46 46.20
CA VAL A 34 3.48 28.66 46.72
C VAL A 34 3.47 27.25 46.10
N ALA A 35 3.81 27.14 44.82
CA ALA A 35 3.98 25.86 44.13
C ALA A 35 5.18 25.06 44.67
N VAL A 36 6.29 25.74 44.97
CA VAL A 36 7.48 25.14 45.59
C VAL A 36 7.20 24.69 47.03
N LEU A 37 6.43 25.45 47.82
CA LEU A 37 6.00 25.07 49.17
C LEU A 37 5.06 23.86 49.18
N HIS A 38 4.13 23.76 48.22
CA HIS A 38 3.23 22.60 48.10
C HIS A 38 3.94 21.35 47.58
N LEU A 39 4.82 21.48 46.59
CA LEU A 39 5.65 20.36 46.13
C LEU A 39 6.60 19.91 47.24
N ALA A 40 7.18 20.84 48.03
CA ALA A 40 7.96 20.54 49.22
C ALA A 40 7.14 19.86 50.33
N MET A 41 5.85 20.17 50.51
CA MET A 41 4.98 19.44 51.44
C MET A 41 4.67 18.02 50.96
N VAL A 42 4.43 17.81 49.66
CA VAL A 42 4.15 16.49 49.08
C VAL A 42 5.41 15.61 49.03
N THR A 43 6.58 16.20 48.71
CA THR A 43 7.88 15.50 48.80
C THR A 43 8.40 15.35 50.23
N CYS A 44 8.13 16.28 51.16
CA CYS A 44 8.52 16.13 52.57
C CYS A 44 7.57 15.21 53.36
N ALA A 45 6.30 15.06 52.96
CA ALA A 45 5.41 14.06 53.56
C ALA A 45 5.90 12.63 53.27
N PHE A 46 6.56 12.40 52.13
CA PHE A 46 7.27 11.16 51.83
C PHE A 46 8.72 11.12 52.34
N GLY A 47 9.43 12.25 52.39
CA GLY A 47 10.84 12.32 52.80
C GLY A 47 11.08 12.34 54.33
N SER A 48 10.18 12.91 55.12
CA SER A 48 10.46 13.18 56.55
C SER A 48 10.28 11.96 57.46
N ALA A 49 9.52 10.95 57.02
CA ALA A 49 9.39 9.68 57.74
C ALA A 49 10.60 8.74 57.51
N LEU A 50 11.24 8.81 56.35
CA LEU A 50 12.41 7.98 56.00
C LEU A 50 13.75 8.61 56.41
N HIS A 51 13.84 9.95 56.47
CA HIS A 51 15.09 10.62 56.88
C HIS A 51 15.45 10.44 58.36
N ARG A 52 14.52 9.97 59.22
CA ARG A 52 14.85 9.70 60.64
C ARG A 52 15.45 8.33 60.92
N TYR A 53 15.54 7.42 59.94
CA TYR A 53 15.87 6.02 60.25
C TYR A 53 17.09 5.40 59.56
N TRP A 54 17.80 6.07 58.64
CA TRP A 54 18.90 5.43 57.93
C TRP A 54 20.25 6.12 58.17
N ARG A 55 20.88 5.74 59.28
CA ARG A 55 22.34 5.65 59.43
C ARG A 55 22.74 4.17 59.63
N THR A 56 22.37 3.29 58.71
CA THR A 56 23.06 2.01 58.43
C THR A 56 22.36 1.28 57.28
N PRO A 57 23.11 0.57 56.40
CA PRO A 57 22.55 -0.24 55.33
C PRO A 57 22.08 -1.59 55.90
N ALA A 58 20.79 -1.78 56.09
CA ALA A 58 20.20 -3.10 56.34
C ALA A 58 18.72 -3.10 55.97
N MET A 59 18.32 -4.11 55.18
CA MET A 59 16.96 -4.58 54.82
C MET A 59 15.77 -3.68 55.19
N VAL A 60 14.97 -3.34 54.17
CA VAL A 60 13.62 -2.78 54.34
C VAL A 60 12.79 -3.78 55.18
N PRO A 61 12.24 -3.39 56.34
CA PRO A 61 11.41 -4.29 57.15
C PRO A 61 10.03 -4.50 56.53
N GLU A 62 9.56 -5.74 56.54
CA GLU A 62 8.24 -6.26 56.15
C GLU A 62 7.05 -5.36 56.60
N LYS A 63 7.19 -4.69 57.74
CA LYS A 63 6.19 -3.78 58.34
C LYS A 63 5.95 -2.46 57.58
N SER A 64 6.88 -2.03 56.73
CA SER A 64 6.74 -0.80 55.94
C SER A 64 5.89 -1.03 54.68
N LEU A 65 5.94 -2.23 54.11
CA LEU A 65 5.04 -2.69 53.05
C LEU A 65 3.62 -2.91 53.59
N GLU A 66 3.48 -3.49 54.79
CA GLU A 66 2.17 -3.63 55.47
C GLU A 66 1.48 -2.28 55.73
N ALA A 67 2.23 -1.22 56.04
CA ALA A 67 1.66 0.11 56.28
C ALA A 67 1.16 0.80 55.00
N LEU A 68 1.90 0.67 53.89
CA LEU A 68 1.51 1.16 52.56
C LEU A 68 0.33 0.38 52.01
N ALA A 69 0.35 -0.95 52.12
CA ALA A 69 -0.74 -1.82 51.73
C ALA A 69 -2.02 -1.53 52.53
N LYS A 70 -1.91 -1.33 53.86
CA LYS A 70 -3.04 -0.98 54.73
C LYS A 70 -3.64 0.40 54.46
N HIS A 71 -2.85 1.36 53.97
CA HIS A 71 -3.33 2.71 53.62
C HIS A 71 -3.96 2.77 52.22
N ALA A 72 -3.48 1.93 51.29
CA ALA A 72 -4.02 1.78 49.95
C ALA A 72 -5.17 0.74 49.85
N GLY A 73 -5.56 0.11 50.96
CA GLY A 73 -6.64 -0.89 51.01
C GLY A 73 -6.28 -2.28 50.48
N ILE A 74 -4.99 -2.61 50.39
CA ILE A 74 -4.41 -3.82 49.80
C ILE A 74 -4.08 -4.82 50.91
N ARG A 75 -4.50 -6.08 50.79
CA ARG A 75 -4.08 -7.17 51.68
C ARG A 75 -2.82 -7.84 51.13
N LEU A 76 -1.75 -7.89 51.93
CA LEU A 76 -0.58 -8.74 51.66
C LEU A 76 -0.86 -10.16 52.16
N ALA A 77 -0.35 -11.18 51.47
CA ALA A 77 -0.37 -12.56 51.95
C ALA A 77 0.64 -12.75 53.09
N ASP A 78 0.41 -13.74 53.96
CA ASP A 78 1.23 -14.00 55.17
C ASP A 78 2.69 -14.40 54.87
N ASP A 79 3.05 -14.64 53.61
CA ASP A 79 4.40 -14.99 53.15
C ASP A 79 5.17 -13.82 52.48
N GLY A 80 4.60 -12.61 52.49
CA GLY A 80 5.22 -11.43 51.89
C GLY A 80 5.16 -11.39 50.36
N SER A 81 4.42 -12.30 49.71
CA SER A 81 4.12 -12.18 48.28
C SER A 81 3.11 -11.03 48.04
N ALA A 82 3.41 -10.20 47.04
CA ALA A 82 2.51 -9.13 46.62
C ALA A 82 1.34 -9.73 45.85
N ASP A 83 0.11 -9.32 46.19
CA ASP A 83 -1.06 -9.58 45.36
C ASP A 83 -0.80 -8.97 43.96
N LYS A 84 -0.77 -9.80 42.92
CA LYS A 84 -0.51 -9.37 41.53
C LYS A 84 -1.43 -8.20 41.11
N ASP A 85 -2.62 -8.17 41.68
CA ASP A 85 -3.66 -7.18 41.44
C ASP A 85 -3.35 -5.83 42.14
N ALA A 86 -2.56 -5.85 43.21
CA ALA A 86 -2.04 -4.67 43.90
C ALA A 86 -0.85 -4.02 43.19
N VAL A 87 0.03 -4.84 42.61
CA VAL A 87 1.18 -4.40 41.80
C VAL A 87 0.69 -3.74 40.52
N ALA A 88 -0.31 -4.33 39.85
CA ALA A 88 -0.97 -3.73 38.70
C ALA A 88 -1.66 -2.38 39.02
N ARG A 89 -2.28 -2.26 40.20
CA ARG A 89 -2.89 -0.99 40.67
C ARG A 89 -1.84 0.10 40.95
N LEU A 90 -0.70 -0.25 41.55
CA LEU A 90 0.40 0.68 41.81
C LEU A 90 1.10 1.13 40.52
N ALA A 91 1.30 0.23 39.56
CA ALA A 91 1.85 0.57 38.25
C ALA A 91 0.94 1.55 37.47
N ARG A 92 -0.40 1.34 37.49
CA ARG A 92 -1.39 2.25 36.88
C ARG A 92 -1.37 3.65 37.51
N LEU A 93 -1.16 3.74 38.82
CA LEU A 93 -1.08 5.02 39.54
C LEU A 93 0.19 5.82 39.22
N CYS A 94 1.27 5.15 38.82
CA CYS A 94 2.53 5.79 38.46
C CYS A 94 2.65 6.11 36.95
N GLY A 95 1.91 5.41 36.09
CA GLY A 95 1.93 5.60 34.63
C GLY A 95 1.12 6.80 34.13
N ASN A 96 0.24 7.39 34.95
CA ASN A 96 -0.46 8.62 34.58
C ASN A 96 -0.59 9.56 35.80
N PRO A 97 0.26 10.60 35.92
CA PRO A 97 0.31 11.45 37.10
C PRO A 97 -1.03 12.18 37.37
N LEU A 98 -1.84 12.40 36.33
CA LEU A 98 -3.15 13.07 36.43
C LEU A 98 -4.29 12.15 36.88
N ASN A 99 -4.08 10.82 36.88
CA ASN A 99 -5.05 9.87 37.43
C ASN A 99 -4.67 9.44 38.86
N THR A 100 -3.73 10.14 39.49
CA THR A 100 -3.45 9.92 40.90
C THR A 100 -4.63 10.42 41.75
N PRO A 101 -5.07 9.69 42.78
CA PRO A 101 -6.08 10.17 43.73
C PRO A 101 -5.73 11.53 44.34
N TYR A 102 -4.43 11.87 44.34
CA TYR A 102 -3.91 13.16 44.77
C TYR A 102 -4.15 14.29 43.76
N TYR A 103 -3.97 14.08 42.44
CA TYR A 103 -4.39 15.08 41.44
C TYR A 103 -5.89 15.33 41.52
N CYS A 104 -6.71 14.27 41.58
CA CYS A 104 -8.15 14.39 41.70
C CYS A 104 -8.56 15.14 42.98
N ALA A 105 -7.96 14.81 44.12
CA ALA A 105 -8.24 15.50 45.38
C ALA A 105 -7.74 16.95 45.43
N LEU A 106 -6.59 17.26 44.81
CA LEU A 106 -6.07 18.64 44.72
C LEU A 106 -6.91 19.49 43.77
N TRP A 107 -7.36 18.90 42.66
CA TRP A 107 -8.25 19.53 41.68
C TRP A 107 -9.63 19.80 42.26
N GLU A 108 -10.21 18.85 43.00
CA GLU A 108 -11.47 19.02 43.72
C GLU A 108 -11.35 20.08 44.83
N ALA A 109 -10.25 20.08 45.59
CA ALA A 109 -10.02 21.05 46.67
C ALA A 109 -9.72 22.47 46.18
N LEU A 110 -9.18 22.64 44.96
CA LEU A 110 -8.96 23.97 44.35
C LEU A 110 -10.20 24.50 43.63
N ASN A 111 -11.15 23.62 43.29
CA ASN A 111 -12.42 23.98 42.66
C ASN A 111 -13.61 23.95 43.63
N ASP A 112 -13.40 23.68 44.92
CA ASP A 112 -14.43 23.78 45.93
C ASP A 112 -14.76 25.27 46.17
N PRO A 113 -16.01 25.71 45.96
CA PRO A 113 -16.40 27.11 46.16
C PRO A 113 -16.31 27.57 47.63
N ALA A 114 -16.07 26.66 48.59
CA ALA A 114 -15.80 27.00 49.99
C ALA A 114 -14.33 27.33 50.28
N THR A 115 -13.42 27.04 49.35
CA THR A 115 -11.99 27.36 49.45
C THR A 115 -11.72 28.74 48.87
N ASP A 116 -11.39 29.70 49.73
CA ASP A 116 -11.06 31.11 49.39
C ASP A 116 -9.63 31.21 48.81
N LEU A 117 -9.41 30.53 47.68
CA LEU A 117 -8.14 30.39 46.99
C LEU A 117 -8.29 30.92 45.56
N ASP A 118 -7.39 31.80 45.12
CA ASP A 118 -7.25 32.20 43.72
C ASP A 118 -6.74 30.98 42.91
N ALA A 119 -7.67 30.13 42.49
CA ALA A 119 -7.38 28.97 41.68
C ALA A 119 -6.94 29.40 40.27
N PRO A 120 -5.97 28.72 39.64
CA PRO A 120 -5.66 28.93 38.23
C PRO A 120 -6.93 28.77 37.40
N THR A 121 -7.33 29.83 36.70
CA THR A 121 -8.62 29.93 35.99
C THR A 121 -8.75 28.98 34.82
N GLU A 122 -7.64 28.37 34.38
CA GLU A 122 -7.61 27.41 33.28
C GLU A 122 -7.05 26.04 33.72
N PRO A 123 -7.82 24.94 33.58
CA PRO A 123 -7.40 23.58 33.93
C PRO A 123 -6.05 23.14 33.31
N ARG A 124 -5.77 23.63 32.10
CA ARG A 124 -4.56 23.30 31.33
C ARG A 124 -3.28 23.86 31.96
N GLU A 125 -3.37 25.02 32.61
CA GLU A 125 -2.21 25.66 33.22
C GLU A 125 -1.77 24.91 34.48
N PHE A 126 -2.73 24.54 35.33
CA PHE A 126 -2.51 23.68 36.49
C PHE A 126 -1.97 22.29 36.10
N GLU A 127 -2.54 21.67 35.07
CA GLU A 127 -2.08 20.38 34.54
C GLU A 127 -0.61 20.45 34.07
N SER A 128 -0.25 21.51 33.35
CA SER A 128 1.12 21.76 32.88
C SER A 128 2.12 21.92 34.02
N HIS A 129 1.77 22.71 35.06
CA HIS A 129 2.61 22.88 36.24
C HIS A 129 2.80 21.58 37.02
N PHE A 130 1.72 20.78 37.16
CA PHE A 130 1.77 19.48 37.83
C PHE A 130 2.67 18.48 37.08
N ARG A 131 2.52 18.36 35.75
CA ARG A 131 3.37 17.51 34.90
C ARG A 131 4.84 17.92 34.99
N ARG A 132 5.13 19.22 34.95
CA ARG A 132 6.50 19.75 35.04
C ARG A 132 7.15 19.46 36.40
N ALA A 133 6.40 19.60 37.48
CA ALA A 133 6.87 19.30 38.83
C ALA A 133 7.09 17.79 39.05
N TYR A 134 6.23 16.95 38.50
CA TYR A 134 6.39 15.49 38.50
C TYR A 134 7.66 15.05 37.76
N SER A 135 7.88 15.57 36.55
CA SER A 135 9.08 15.32 35.73
C SER A 135 10.39 15.74 36.43
N LEU A 136 10.38 16.87 37.14
CA LEU A 136 11.54 17.33 37.91
C LEU A 136 11.86 16.43 39.11
N ALA A 137 10.85 15.81 39.72
CA ALA A 137 11.02 14.89 40.84
C ALA A 137 11.59 13.53 40.39
N THR A 138 11.12 12.99 39.27
CA THR A 138 11.62 11.73 38.68
C THR A 138 13.04 11.86 38.12
N ALA A 139 13.46 13.07 37.74
CA ALA A 139 14.82 13.35 37.26
C ALA A 139 15.91 13.32 38.36
N THR A 140 15.54 13.25 39.64
CA THR A 140 16.51 13.19 40.75
C THR A 140 17.12 11.80 40.91
N ASP A 141 18.32 11.69 41.48
CA ASP A 141 18.98 10.40 41.73
C ASP A 141 18.10 9.41 42.53
N GLN A 142 17.28 9.93 43.47
CA GLN A 142 16.32 9.13 44.24
C GLN A 142 15.08 8.75 43.41
N GLY A 143 14.56 9.66 42.59
CA GLY A 143 13.49 9.39 41.63
C GLY A 143 13.90 8.32 40.61
N GLN A 144 15.12 8.38 40.10
CA GLN A 144 15.71 7.38 39.23
C GLN A 144 15.92 6.03 39.92
N ILE A 145 16.22 5.99 41.23
CA ILE A 145 16.31 4.73 42.00
C ILE A 145 14.93 4.09 42.15
N VAL A 146 13.88 4.87 42.41
CA VAL A 146 12.49 4.36 42.48
C VAL A 146 12.02 3.90 41.11
N GLN A 147 12.33 4.64 40.04
CA GLN A 147 12.03 4.25 38.67
C GLN A 147 12.77 2.97 38.28
N ARG A 148 14.08 2.86 38.59
CA ARG A 148 14.85 1.62 38.39
C ARG A 148 14.33 0.46 39.23
N TRP A 149 13.80 0.71 40.43
CA TRP A 149 13.20 -0.32 41.27
C TRP A 149 11.87 -0.82 40.67
N LEU A 150 11.02 0.08 40.17
CA LEU A 150 9.80 -0.25 39.43
C LEU A 150 10.10 -1.01 38.13
N LEU A 151 11.13 -0.60 37.40
CA LEU A 151 11.65 -1.30 36.22
C LEU A 151 12.36 -2.62 36.57
N SER A 152 12.84 -2.79 37.81
CA SER A 152 13.51 -4.02 38.28
C SER A 152 12.54 -5.12 38.70
N LEU A 153 11.23 -4.88 38.67
CA LEU A 153 10.17 -5.89 38.76
C LEU A 153 10.03 -6.67 37.42
N ALA A 154 11.14 -6.86 36.70
CA ALA A 154 11.22 -7.07 35.25
C ALA A 154 10.47 -8.33 34.74
N ASP A 155 10.48 -9.44 35.48
CA ASP A 155 9.75 -10.66 35.08
C ASP A 155 8.23 -10.49 35.25
N GLU A 156 7.78 -9.71 36.24
CA GLU A 156 6.36 -9.37 36.43
C GLU A 156 5.91 -8.26 35.47
N SER A 157 6.82 -7.36 35.03
CA SER A 157 6.50 -6.30 34.08
C SER A 157 6.20 -6.79 32.67
N VAL A 158 6.87 -7.86 32.20
CA VAL A 158 6.62 -8.42 30.86
C VAL A 158 5.24 -9.07 30.83
N GLU A 159 4.87 -9.83 31.87
CA GLU A 159 3.58 -10.50 31.93
C GLU A 159 2.42 -9.52 32.17
N VAL A 160 2.64 -8.46 32.97
CA VAL A 160 1.67 -7.37 33.13
C VAL A 160 1.47 -6.61 31.82
N MET A 161 2.54 -6.31 31.08
CA MET A 161 2.44 -5.65 29.78
C MET A 161 1.78 -6.54 28.72
N ARG A 162 2.13 -7.84 28.67
CA ARG A 162 1.42 -8.82 27.84
C ARG A 162 -0.07 -8.83 28.15
N ARG A 163 -0.42 -8.80 29.44
CA ARG A 163 -1.81 -8.73 29.86
C ARG A 163 -2.50 -7.43 29.43
N ILE A 164 -1.86 -6.28 29.57
CA ILE A 164 -2.40 -4.99 29.09
C ILE A 164 -2.63 -5.01 27.58
N LEU A 165 -1.66 -5.49 26.81
CA LEU A 165 -1.77 -5.61 25.35
C LEU A 165 -2.85 -6.62 24.93
N ALA A 166 -2.98 -7.73 25.65
CA ALA A 166 -4.06 -8.69 25.42
C ALA A 166 -5.42 -8.10 25.80
N GLU A 167 -5.53 -7.34 26.90
CA GLU A 167 -6.74 -6.62 27.29
C GLU A 167 -7.15 -5.58 26.23
N ASP A 168 -6.18 -4.89 25.63
CA ASP A 168 -6.38 -3.97 24.51
C ASP A 168 -6.97 -4.68 23.28
N LEU A 169 -6.31 -5.76 22.83
CA LEU A 169 -6.77 -6.58 21.70
C LEU A 169 -8.15 -7.21 21.98
N ALA A 170 -8.40 -7.67 23.20
CA ALA A 170 -9.70 -8.25 23.58
C ALA A 170 -10.84 -7.22 23.56
N ALA A 171 -10.52 -5.93 23.75
CA ALA A 171 -11.45 -4.81 23.68
C ALA A 171 -11.74 -4.34 22.24
N TRP A 172 -11.03 -4.85 21.22
CA TRP A 172 -11.26 -4.47 19.82
C TRP A 172 -12.69 -4.75 19.33
N GLY A 173 -13.40 -5.68 19.97
CA GLY A 173 -14.81 -5.94 19.66
C GLY A 173 -15.71 -4.71 19.78
N GLU A 174 -15.37 -3.80 20.70
CA GLU A 174 -16.08 -2.54 20.94
C GLU A 174 -15.44 -1.34 20.24
N ARG A 175 -14.33 -1.53 19.51
CA ARG A 175 -13.67 -0.48 18.75
C ARG A 175 -14.23 -0.37 17.34
N HIS A 176 -14.03 0.80 16.75
CA HIS A 176 -14.41 1.05 15.38
C HIS A 176 -13.65 0.12 14.42
N VAL A 177 -14.30 -0.37 13.36
CA VAL A 177 -13.64 -1.18 12.33
C VAL A 177 -12.52 -0.45 11.58
N PHE A 178 -12.47 0.88 11.63
CA PHE A 178 -11.38 1.70 11.08
C PHE A 178 -10.36 2.16 12.14
N GLY A 179 -10.31 1.50 13.31
CA GLY A 179 -9.27 1.75 14.32
C GLY A 179 -9.73 2.64 15.48
N ASN A 180 -8.83 3.50 15.97
CA ASN A 180 -9.00 4.27 17.21
C ASN A 180 -9.89 5.53 17.07
N VAL A 181 -11.00 5.38 16.34
CA VAL A 181 -12.07 6.38 16.30
C VAL A 181 -12.88 6.27 17.60
N ARG A 182 -12.77 7.27 18.48
CA ARG A 182 -13.53 7.31 19.73
C ARG A 182 -15.02 7.42 19.43
N LYS A 183 -15.83 6.68 20.17
CA LYS A 183 -17.29 6.72 20.10
C LYS A 183 -17.83 8.07 20.58
N GLN A 184 -17.94 9.12 19.76
CA GLN A 184 -18.51 10.41 20.22
C GLN A 184 -19.28 11.28 19.20
N SER A 185 -20.48 11.69 19.68
CA SER A 185 -21.33 12.83 19.29
C SER A 185 -22.18 12.75 18.01
N LYS A 186 -23.38 13.38 18.07
CA LYS A 186 -24.27 13.60 16.93
C LYS A 186 -23.53 14.44 15.88
N GLY A 187 -23.47 13.98 14.63
CA GLY A 187 -22.94 14.73 13.49
C GLY A 187 -21.63 14.23 12.87
N ASP A 188 -21.10 13.06 13.27
CA ASP A 188 -19.98 12.44 12.56
C ASP A 188 -20.43 11.86 11.20
N PRO A 189 -19.60 11.98 10.14
CA PRO A 189 -19.95 11.52 8.78
C PRO A 189 -20.03 9.99 8.64
N MET A 190 -19.47 9.23 9.57
CA MET A 190 -19.46 7.77 9.54
C MET A 190 -20.12 7.21 10.81
N PRO A 191 -21.09 6.28 10.69
CA PRO A 191 -21.72 5.66 11.85
C PRO A 191 -20.70 4.80 12.59
N PHE A 192 -20.84 4.71 13.92
CA PHE A 192 -19.96 3.86 14.72
C PHE A 192 -20.22 2.38 14.45
N LEU A 193 -19.24 1.70 13.86
CA LEU A 193 -19.26 0.26 13.57
C LEU A 193 -18.29 -0.49 14.48
N GLY A 194 -18.80 -1.08 15.56
CA GLY A 194 -18.03 -1.99 16.40
C GLY A 194 -17.65 -3.25 15.63
N LEU A 195 -16.42 -3.75 15.79
CA LEU A 195 -15.95 -4.97 15.11
C LEU A 195 -16.92 -6.16 15.32
N ASP A 196 -17.43 -6.34 16.53
CA ASP A 196 -18.34 -7.46 16.84
C ASP A 196 -19.72 -7.29 16.19
N ALA A 197 -20.18 -6.05 16.12
CA ALA A 197 -21.47 -5.71 15.55
C ALA A 197 -21.46 -5.74 14.01
N SER A 198 -20.29 -5.72 13.36
CA SER A 198 -20.17 -5.57 11.91
C SER A 198 -19.45 -6.73 11.21
N TYR A 199 -18.65 -7.53 11.93
CA TYR A 199 -17.93 -8.66 11.34
C TYR A 199 -18.87 -9.82 11.00
N VAL A 200 -19.02 -10.10 9.70
CA VAL A 200 -19.57 -11.34 9.17
C VAL A 200 -18.40 -12.18 8.67
N GLU A 201 -18.34 -13.45 9.09
CA GLU A 201 -17.21 -14.33 8.79
C GLU A 201 -17.23 -14.75 7.32
N PRO A 202 -16.20 -14.42 6.50
CA PRO A 202 -16.10 -14.86 5.11
C PRO A 202 -15.77 -16.37 5.00
N TYR A 203 -16.01 -16.94 3.81
CA TYR A 203 -15.52 -18.27 3.48
C TYR A 203 -14.07 -18.23 2.98
N GLY A 204 -13.33 -19.31 3.24
CA GLY A 204 -12.03 -19.57 2.66
C GLY A 204 -12.02 -20.86 1.85
N GLU A 205 -11.15 -20.90 0.85
CA GLU A 205 -10.91 -22.06 -0.01
C GLU A 205 -9.45 -22.54 0.14
N TYR A 206 -9.26 -23.85 0.32
CA TYR A 206 -7.95 -24.50 0.34
C TYR A 206 -8.09 -25.95 -0.16
N GLU A 207 -7.31 -26.35 -1.17
CA GLU A 207 -7.35 -27.70 -1.76
C GLU A 207 -8.80 -28.16 -2.11
N ASP A 208 -9.57 -27.30 -2.78
CA ASP A 208 -10.97 -27.52 -3.15
C ASP A 208 -11.96 -27.68 -1.98
N GLU A 209 -11.54 -27.45 -0.73
CA GLU A 209 -12.42 -27.39 0.44
C GLU A 209 -12.91 -25.96 0.73
N PHE A 210 -14.23 -25.80 0.91
CA PHE A 210 -14.90 -24.52 1.20
C PHE A 210 -15.44 -24.49 2.63
N LYS A 211 -14.90 -23.61 3.49
CA LYS A 211 -15.25 -23.53 4.93
C LYS A 211 -15.20 -22.08 5.46
N PRO A 212 -15.90 -21.76 6.56
CA PRO A 212 -15.70 -20.48 7.25
C PRO A 212 -14.22 -20.27 7.59
N ILE A 213 -13.72 -19.06 7.33
CA ILE A 213 -12.28 -18.79 7.32
C ILE A 213 -11.59 -19.11 8.65
N LEU A 214 -12.22 -18.78 9.79
CA LEU A 214 -11.61 -18.97 11.10
C LEU A 214 -11.46 -20.46 11.42
N LYS A 215 -12.44 -21.27 11.01
CA LYS A 215 -12.40 -22.73 11.12
C LYS A 215 -11.28 -23.32 10.26
N LEU A 216 -11.19 -22.89 9.00
CA LEU A 216 -10.18 -23.38 8.07
C LEU A 216 -8.75 -23.06 8.54
N ILE A 217 -8.51 -21.81 8.97
CA ILE A 217 -7.24 -21.39 9.57
C ILE A 217 -6.90 -22.27 10.78
N GLY A 218 -7.87 -22.50 11.68
CA GLY A 218 -7.69 -23.35 12.86
C GLY A 218 -7.22 -24.76 12.52
N GLU A 219 -7.92 -25.44 11.60
CA GLU A 219 -7.61 -26.81 11.15
C GLU A 219 -6.20 -26.90 10.50
N LEU A 220 -5.78 -25.87 9.77
CA LEU A 220 -4.46 -25.83 9.14
C LEU A 220 -3.34 -25.54 10.13
N LEU A 221 -3.57 -24.67 11.12
CA LEU A 221 -2.58 -24.36 12.16
C LEU A 221 -2.32 -25.53 13.14
N GLU A 222 -3.23 -26.52 13.21
CA GLU A 222 -2.96 -27.78 13.91
C GLU A 222 -1.85 -28.59 13.21
N LYS A 223 -1.79 -28.53 11.88
CA LYS A 223 -0.89 -29.34 11.04
C LYS A 223 0.38 -28.59 10.64
N GLN A 224 0.28 -27.28 10.43
CA GLN A 224 1.33 -26.45 9.86
C GLN A 224 1.68 -25.28 10.78
N LYS A 225 2.93 -24.82 10.72
CA LYS A 225 3.39 -23.68 11.53
C LYS A 225 2.93 -22.33 11.00
N ILE A 226 2.76 -22.24 9.70
CA ILE A 226 2.51 -21.00 8.95
C ILE A 226 1.33 -21.25 8.04
N VAL A 227 0.39 -20.31 8.00
CA VAL A 227 -0.72 -20.28 7.05
C VAL A 227 -0.72 -18.92 6.38
N VAL A 228 -0.88 -18.89 5.07
CA VAL A 228 -1.05 -17.66 4.30
C VAL A 228 -2.52 -17.54 3.91
N VAL A 229 -3.10 -16.38 4.13
CA VAL A 229 -4.45 -16.01 3.69
C VAL A 229 -4.30 -14.93 2.63
N SER A 230 -4.70 -15.26 1.42
CA SER A 230 -4.62 -14.37 0.28
C SER A 230 -6.02 -14.01 -0.21
N ALA A 231 -6.20 -12.74 -0.54
CA ALA A 231 -7.43 -12.25 -1.12
C ALA A 231 -7.16 -10.97 -1.88
N ASP A 232 -8.03 -10.67 -2.83
CA ASP A 232 -8.07 -9.34 -3.41
C ASP A 232 -8.42 -8.26 -2.37
N PHE A 233 -8.27 -7.01 -2.79
CA PHE A 233 -8.63 -5.84 -2.01
C PHE A 233 -10.06 -5.92 -1.44
N GLY A 234 -10.27 -5.43 -0.21
CA GLY A 234 -11.61 -5.21 0.33
C GLY A 234 -12.36 -6.46 0.82
N HIS A 235 -11.80 -7.66 0.64
CA HIS A 235 -12.40 -8.95 1.00
C HIS A 235 -12.40 -9.25 2.51
N GLY A 236 -12.02 -8.28 3.36
CA GLY A 236 -12.06 -8.45 4.82
C GLY A 236 -10.86 -9.17 5.44
N LYS A 237 -9.69 -9.18 4.76
CA LYS A 237 -8.43 -9.72 5.31
C LYS A 237 -8.08 -9.12 6.67
N SER A 238 -7.95 -7.80 6.75
CA SER A 238 -7.60 -7.09 7.99
C SER A 238 -8.68 -7.20 9.06
N LEU A 239 -9.96 -7.26 8.68
CA LEU A 239 -11.05 -7.51 9.64
C LEU A 239 -10.96 -8.92 10.22
N THR A 240 -10.62 -9.93 9.41
CA THR A 240 -10.38 -11.30 9.86
C THR A 240 -9.14 -11.39 10.75
N ALA A 241 -8.05 -10.69 10.40
CA ALA A 241 -6.85 -10.59 11.23
C ALA A 241 -7.15 -9.97 12.60
N ARG A 242 -7.91 -8.87 12.64
CA ARG A 242 -8.34 -8.22 13.88
C ARG A 242 -9.28 -9.10 14.71
N ARG A 243 -10.20 -9.81 14.05
CA ARG A 243 -11.08 -10.78 14.70
C ARG A 243 -10.29 -11.90 15.37
N LEU A 244 -9.32 -12.48 14.65
CA LEU A 244 -8.42 -13.49 15.19
C LEU A 244 -7.61 -12.98 16.38
N ALA A 245 -7.04 -11.77 16.29
CA ALA A 245 -6.27 -11.16 17.37
C ALA A 245 -7.13 -10.99 18.64
N ARG A 246 -8.34 -10.45 18.47
CA ARG A 246 -9.33 -10.25 19.53
C ARG A 246 -9.76 -11.58 20.17
N ASP A 247 -10.10 -12.59 19.37
CA ASP A 247 -10.56 -13.89 19.85
C ASP A 247 -9.43 -14.65 20.57
N THR A 248 -8.21 -14.58 20.02
CA THR A 248 -7.00 -15.16 20.62
C THR A 248 -6.67 -14.47 21.94
N ALA A 249 -6.78 -13.15 22.01
CA ALA A 249 -6.53 -12.39 23.23
C ALA A 249 -7.52 -12.75 24.35
N ARG A 250 -8.82 -12.86 24.03
CA ARG A 250 -9.84 -13.29 25.01
C ARG A 250 -9.56 -14.69 25.52
N ALA A 251 -9.30 -15.65 24.61
CA ALA A 251 -8.98 -17.02 24.99
C ALA A 251 -7.72 -17.11 25.87
N TRP A 252 -6.71 -16.28 25.59
CA TRP A 252 -5.49 -16.21 26.41
C TRP A 252 -5.78 -15.64 27.82
N LEU A 253 -6.53 -14.54 27.91
CA LEU A 253 -6.91 -13.90 29.19
C LEU A 253 -7.80 -14.78 30.07
N GLU A 254 -8.65 -15.60 29.46
CA GLU A 254 -9.53 -16.55 30.15
C GLU A 254 -8.79 -17.82 30.62
N SER A 255 -7.57 -18.03 30.15
CA SER A 255 -6.81 -19.24 30.49
C SER A 255 -5.97 -19.08 31.76
N ASP A 256 -6.23 -19.94 32.74
CA ASP A 256 -5.42 -20.00 33.97
C ASP A 256 -4.03 -20.63 33.75
N THR A 257 -3.80 -21.29 32.60
CA THR A 257 -2.54 -21.97 32.27
C THR A 257 -2.19 -21.90 30.76
N PRO A 258 -0.91 -21.70 30.38
CA PRO A 258 -0.47 -21.73 28.99
C PRO A 258 -0.71 -23.10 28.34
N SER A 259 -1.36 -23.13 27.18
CA SER A 259 -1.62 -24.36 26.42
C SER A 259 -1.34 -24.15 24.92
N PRO A 260 -1.18 -25.22 24.12
CA PRO A 260 -1.06 -25.11 22.66
C PRO A 260 -2.23 -24.38 21.98
N GLN A 261 -3.38 -24.33 22.66
CA GLN A 261 -4.62 -23.70 22.21
C GLN A 261 -4.73 -22.24 22.70
N ASN A 262 -4.09 -21.89 23.82
CA ASN A 262 -4.14 -20.55 24.44
C ASN A 262 -2.83 -19.81 24.17
N ARG A 263 -2.71 -19.33 22.93
CA ARG A 263 -1.53 -18.62 22.42
C ARG A 263 -1.60 -17.14 22.74
N TYR A 264 -0.49 -16.55 23.13
CA TYR A 264 -0.38 -15.10 23.23
C TYR A 264 -0.46 -14.47 21.82
N PRO A 265 -1.38 -13.53 21.56
CA PRO A 265 -1.49 -12.89 20.26
C PRO A 265 -0.40 -11.82 20.08
N VAL A 266 0.28 -11.86 18.93
CA VAL A 266 1.19 -10.81 18.48
C VAL A 266 0.65 -10.28 17.16
N PHE A 267 -0.05 -9.16 17.20
CA PHE A 267 -0.59 -8.51 16.01
C PHE A 267 0.47 -7.57 15.41
N ILE A 268 0.77 -7.76 14.13
CA ILE A 268 1.79 -7.02 13.37
C ILE A 268 1.10 -6.38 12.18
N LYS A 269 1.11 -5.05 12.11
CA LYS A 269 0.68 -4.30 10.92
C LYS A 269 1.90 -4.07 10.05
N CYS A 270 2.03 -4.83 8.95
CA CYS A 270 3.29 -4.94 8.21
C CYS A 270 3.83 -3.58 7.74
N ALA A 271 2.97 -2.73 7.16
CA ALA A 271 3.36 -1.39 6.70
C ALA A 271 3.95 -0.49 7.80
N ARG A 272 3.49 -0.62 9.05
CA ARG A 272 3.96 0.20 10.18
C ARG A 272 5.17 -0.44 10.87
N ASP A 273 5.15 -1.76 11.02
CA ASP A 273 6.02 -2.49 11.92
C ASP A 273 7.27 -3.07 11.21
N ILE A 274 7.31 -3.08 9.88
CA ILE A 274 8.46 -3.55 9.08
C ILE A 274 9.12 -2.34 8.39
N ARG A 275 10.21 -1.80 8.98
CA ARG A 275 11.03 -0.73 8.35
C ARG A 275 12.38 -1.25 7.83
N ASP A 276 12.95 -0.50 6.88
CA ASP A 276 14.19 -0.79 6.16
C ASP A 276 15.34 -1.38 7.00
N ALA A 277 15.88 -2.49 6.49
CA ALA A 277 17.04 -3.29 6.94
C ALA A 277 16.81 -4.42 7.96
N SER A 278 15.63 -4.54 8.58
CA SER A 278 15.32 -5.62 9.53
C SER A 278 14.02 -6.36 9.18
N TYR A 279 14.13 -7.55 8.58
CA TYR A 279 12.98 -8.44 8.29
C TYR A 279 12.98 -9.69 9.19
N LYS A 280 13.73 -9.64 10.30
CA LYS A 280 13.80 -10.75 11.25
C LYS A 280 12.55 -10.72 12.13
N HIS A 281 11.82 -11.84 12.14
CA HIS A 281 10.55 -11.95 12.87
C HIS A 281 10.61 -11.47 14.34
N ASP A 282 11.71 -11.71 15.05
CA ASP A 282 11.91 -11.26 16.45
C ASP A 282 11.94 -9.74 16.60
N GLU A 283 12.53 -9.05 15.62
CA GLU A 283 12.72 -7.59 15.63
C GLU A 283 11.42 -6.89 15.24
N VAL A 284 10.75 -7.42 14.21
CA VAL A 284 9.39 -6.98 13.81
C VAL A 284 8.40 -7.19 14.96
N ALA A 285 8.43 -8.36 15.62
CA ALA A 285 7.54 -8.63 16.75
C ALA A 285 7.82 -7.72 17.96
N ARG A 286 9.10 -7.50 18.29
CA ARG A 286 9.49 -6.56 19.35
C ARG A 286 8.90 -5.17 19.09
N ARG A 287 9.06 -4.70 17.86
CA ARG A 287 8.60 -3.39 17.45
C ARG A 287 7.08 -3.28 17.47
N ALA A 288 6.36 -4.24 16.89
CA ALA A 288 4.91 -4.26 16.91
C ALA A 288 4.34 -4.19 18.33
N LEU A 289 4.98 -4.90 19.28
CA LEU A 289 4.60 -4.87 20.69
C LEU A 289 4.91 -3.52 21.36
N TRP A 290 5.99 -2.85 20.95
CA TRP A 290 6.33 -1.51 21.42
C TRP A 290 5.33 -0.45 20.92
N GLU A 291 5.01 -0.46 19.64
CA GLU A 291 4.02 0.45 19.05
C GLU A 291 2.65 0.26 19.72
N ALA A 292 2.22 -0.99 19.88
CA ALA A 292 0.98 -1.31 20.57
C ALA A 292 0.97 -0.87 22.05
N ALA A 293 2.12 -0.99 22.75
CA ALA A 293 2.25 -0.54 24.12
C ALA A 293 2.14 0.98 24.24
N THR A 294 2.78 1.71 23.33
CA THR A 294 2.75 3.17 23.26
C THR A 294 1.32 3.66 23.02
N GLU A 295 0.61 3.03 22.08
CA GLU A 295 -0.79 3.33 21.76
C GLU A 295 -1.75 3.04 22.93
N ALA A 296 -1.58 1.90 23.60
CA ALA A 296 -2.41 1.51 24.76
C ALA A 296 -2.18 2.39 25.99
N LEU A 297 -0.95 2.89 26.19
CA LEU A 297 -0.56 3.73 27.33
C LEU A 297 -0.78 5.23 27.08
N GLY A 298 -0.95 5.65 25.83
CA GLY A 298 -1.23 7.04 25.46
C GLY A 298 -0.06 8.00 25.67
N GLU A 299 1.18 7.51 25.60
CA GLU A 299 2.40 8.32 25.68
C GLU A 299 2.90 8.71 24.27
N GLU A 300 3.35 9.96 24.10
CA GLU A 300 4.14 10.35 22.92
C GLU A 300 5.53 9.72 23.04
N SER A 301 5.98 9.07 21.95
CA SER A 301 7.16 8.21 21.98
C SER A 301 8.38 8.92 22.59
N SER A 302 8.90 8.34 23.68
CA SER A 302 10.24 8.67 24.14
C SER A 302 11.24 8.01 23.19
N SER A 303 12.31 8.71 22.85
CA SER A 303 13.33 8.34 21.85
C SER A 303 14.15 7.07 22.13
N GLU A 304 13.76 6.24 23.10
CA GLU A 304 14.43 4.97 23.42
C GLU A 304 13.41 3.82 23.37
N GLU A 305 13.60 2.88 22.44
CA GLU A 305 12.86 1.61 22.41
C GLU A 305 13.04 0.90 23.77
N PRO A 306 11.98 0.49 24.45
CA PRO A 306 12.12 -0.30 25.65
C PRO A 306 12.61 -1.68 25.25
N GLN A 307 13.27 -2.33 26.19
CA GLN A 307 13.74 -3.70 26.05
C GLN A 307 12.57 -4.70 26.19
N PHE A 308 11.46 -4.49 25.48
CA PHE A 308 10.34 -5.42 25.47
C PHE A 308 10.72 -6.67 24.67
N GLN A 309 10.76 -7.84 25.32
CA GLN A 309 11.10 -9.08 24.63
C GLN A 309 9.84 -9.74 24.07
N PRO A 310 9.81 -10.08 22.77
CA PRO A 310 8.71 -10.88 22.22
C PRO A 310 8.64 -12.23 22.94
N PRO A 311 7.50 -12.95 22.85
CA PRO A 311 7.40 -14.30 23.38
C PRO A 311 8.53 -15.17 22.85
N ASP A 312 9.37 -15.71 23.74
CA ASP A 312 10.45 -16.59 23.33
C ASP A 312 9.91 -17.94 22.81
N ASN A 313 10.80 -18.78 22.28
CA ASN A 313 10.44 -20.07 21.69
C ASN A 313 9.81 -21.09 22.67
N GLN A 314 9.81 -20.80 23.97
CA GLN A 314 9.18 -21.61 25.01
C GLN A 314 7.72 -21.19 25.26
N HIS A 315 7.34 -19.97 24.87
CA HIS A 315 5.98 -19.47 25.02
C HIS A 315 5.08 -19.86 23.83
N ALA A 316 3.82 -20.18 24.12
CA ALA A 316 2.81 -20.36 23.09
C ALA A 316 2.39 -19.00 22.53
N ALA A 317 2.62 -18.76 21.23
CA ALA A 317 2.28 -17.49 20.58
C ALA A 317 1.65 -17.69 19.19
N LEU A 318 0.85 -16.70 18.78
CA LEU A 318 0.27 -16.60 17.45
C LEU A 318 0.65 -15.23 16.87
N PHE A 319 1.52 -15.25 15.87
CA PHE A 319 1.90 -14.05 15.11
C PHE A 319 0.88 -13.83 13.99
N ILE A 320 0.26 -12.65 13.95
CA ILE A 320 -0.76 -12.29 12.97
C ILE A 320 -0.19 -11.11 12.17
N LEU A 321 0.29 -11.38 10.96
CA LEU A 321 0.86 -10.38 10.07
C LEU A 321 -0.23 -9.90 9.12
N ASP A 322 -0.65 -8.65 9.27
CA ASP A 322 -1.68 -8.01 8.43
C ASP A 322 -1.03 -7.09 7.38
N GLY A 323 -1.38 -7.30 6.11
CA GLY A 323 -0.97 -6.45 4.99
C GLY A 323 0.47 -6.65 4.51
N LEU A 324 0.94 -7.89 4.32
CA LEU A 324 2.32 -8.13 3.83
C LEU A 324 2.58 -7.49 2.47
N ASP A 325 1.52 -7.37 1.65
CA ASP A 325 1.52 -6.73 0.34
C ASP A 325 1.67 -5.20 0.38
N GLU A 326 1.60 -4.60 1.57
CA GLU A 326 1.83 -3.17 1.81
C GLU A 326 3.31 -2.85 2.02
N VAL A 327 4.19 -3.87 2.04
CA VAL A 327 5.64 -3.71 2.21
C VAL A 327 6.36 -4.06 0.92
N ALA A 328 7.26 -3.18 0.47
CA ALA A 328 8.09 -3.42 -0.71
C ALA A 328 9.17 -4.47 -0.41
N PHE A 329 8.94 -5.70 -0.85
CA PHE A 329 9.92 -6.78 -0.76
C PHE A 329 10.56 -7.06 -2.12
N SER A 330 11.88 -7.18 -2.16
CA SER A 330 12.53 -7.93 -3.24
C SER A 330 12.26 -9.43 -3.08
N PRO A 331 12.36 -10.24 -4.16
CA PRO A 331 12.16 -11.69 -4.10
C PRO A 331 13.01 -12.37 -3.02
N ASN A 332 14.27 -11.93 -2.88
CA ASN A 332 15.19 -12.46 -1.86
C ASN A 332 14.75 -12.11 -0.43
N GLN A 333 14.28 -10.88 -0.19
CA GLN A 333 13.83 -10.45 1.14
C GLN A 333 12.55 -11.18 1.56
N LEU A 334 11.62 -11.39 0.62
CA LEU A 334 10.41 -12.17 0.86
C LEU A 334 10.77 -13.62 1.22
N GLU A 335 11.65 -14.24 0.44
CA GLU A 335 12.11 -15.61 0.72
C GLU A 335 12.80 -15.70 2.10
N ASP A 336 13.64 -14.72 2.45
CA ASP A 336 14.33 -14.66 3.73
C ASP A 336 13.35 -14.52 4.92
N LEU A 337 12.27 -13.74 4.77
CA LEU A 337 11.21 -13.63 5.79
C LEU A 337 10.56 -15.00 6.03
N PHE A 338 10.12 -15.68 4.96
CA PHE A 338 9.50 -17.00 5.06
C PHE A 338 10.48 -18.06 5.57
N ARG A 339 11.76 -17.97 5.23
CA ARG A 339 12.81 -18.84 5.77
C ARG A 339 13.00 -18.62 7.27
N SER A 340 13.11 -17.36 7.68
CA SER A 340 13.24 -16.94 9.08
C SER A 340 12.08 -17.44 9.95
N LEU A 341 10.83 -17.27 9.50
CA LEU A 341 9.65 -17.79 10.20
C LEU A 341 9.67 -19.32 10.33
N ARG A 342 10.04 -20.04 9.26
CA ARG A 342 10.09 -21.52 9.27
C ARG A 342 11.14 -22.06 10.25
N GLU A 343 12.32 -21.46 10.24
CA GLU A 343 13.47 -21.92 11.02
C GLU A 343 13.36 -21.53 12.50
N LYS A 344 12.84 -20.33 12.79
CA LYS A 344 12.94 -19.77 14.14
C LYS A 344 11.68 -19.93 14.99
N LEU A 345 10.49 -20.06 14.40
CA LEU A 345 9.26 -20.26 15.17
C LEU A 345 9.35 -21.52 16.05
N GLY A 346 9.15 -21.33 17.36
CA GLY A 346 9.13 -22.40 18.36
C GLY A 346 8.06 -23.46 18.08
N LYS A 347 8.14 -24.61 18.78
CA LYS A 347 7.17 -25.72 18.60
C LYS A 347 5.72 -25.29 18.86
N GLN A 348 5.54 -24.43 19.84
CA GLN A 348 4.25 -23.87 20.26
C GLN A 348 3.99 -22.49 19.67
N GLN A 349 4.69 -22.08 18.60
CA GLN A 349 4.42 -20.82 17.91
C GLN A 349 3.82 -21.07 16.53
N ARG A 350 2.96 -20.15 16.08
CA ARG A 350 2.28 -20.17 14.79
C ARG A 350 2.28 -18.79 14.18
N ALA A 351 2.22 -18.72 12.85
CA ALA A 351 2.06 -17.46 12.12
C ALA A 351 0.92 -17.54 11.11
N ILE A 352 0.16 -16.46 11.00
CA ILE A 352 -0.83 -16.23 9.95
C ILE A 352 -0.38 -14.98 9.20
N ILE A 353 -0.34 -15.07 7.88
CA ILE A 353 0.10 -13.98 7.01
C ILE A 353 -1.06 -13.60 6.09
N PHE A 354 -1.56 -12.37 6.20
CA PHE A 354 -2.56 -11.82 5.30
C PHE A 354 -1.89 -11.00 4.21
N THR A 355 -2.22 -11.30 2.95
CA THR A 355 -1.55 -10.71 1.78
C THR A 355 -2.45 -10.70 0.54
N ARG A 356 -1.94 -10.24 -0.60
CA ARG A 356 -2.61 -10.28 -1.91
C ARG A 356 -2.00 -11.37 -2.80
N PRO A 357 -2.74 -11.87 -3.81
CA PRO A 357 -2.20 -12.82 -4.77
C PRO A 357 -0.94 -12.30 -5.50
N SER A 358 -0.90 -11.00 -5.79
CA SER A 358 0.20 -10.36 -6.52
C SER A 358 1.54 -10.36 -5.76
N THR A 359 1.52 -10.49 -4.44
CA THR A 359 2.74 -10.63 -3.62
C THR A 359 3.59 -11.83 -4.01
N PHE A 360 3.01 -12.81 -4.72
CA PHE A 360 3.66 -14.03 -5.16
C PHE A 360 3.71 -14.18 -6.69
N ASP A 361 3.74 -13.06 -7.43
CA ASP A 361 3.82 -13.06 -8.91
C ASP A 361 5.08 -13.77 -9.46
N ASP A 362 5.20 -13.88 -10.78
CA ASP A 362 6.35 -14.47 -11.49
C ASP A 362 7.72 -13.93 -11.05
N ARG A 363 7.79 -12.71 -10.47
CA ARG A 363 9.03 -12.11 -9.99
C ARG A 363 9.39 -12.56 -8.58
N HIS A 364 8.40 -12.78 -7.71
CA HIS A 364 8.60 -13.08 -6.29
C HIS A 364 8.51 -14.58 -5.97
N GLY A 365 7.84 -15.36 -6.84
CA GLY A 365 7.63 -16.78 -6.68
C GLY A 365 6.54 -17.12 -5.65
N ARG A 366 5.89 -18.28 -5.81
CA ARG A 366 4.94 -18.80 -4.82
C ARG A 366 5.64 -19.03 -3.47
N PRO A 367 4.92 -18.93 -2.33
CA PRO A 367 5.49 -19.34 -1.06
C PRO A 367 6.00 -20.78 -1.22
N ALA A 368 7.19 -21.04 -0.69
CA ALA A 368 7.92 -22.29 -0.91
C ALA A 368 7.03 -23.53 -0.75
N GLU A 369 7.33 -24.59 -1.51
CA GLU A 369 6.62 -25.87 -1.47
C GLU A 369 6.27 -26.26 -0.02
N ASN A 370 4.97 -26.48 0.25
CA ASN A 370 4.37 -26.92 1.53
C ASN A 370 3.87 -25.85 2.53
N ILE A 371 3.72 -24.57 2.18
CA ILE A 371 2.97 -23.60 3.02
C ILE A 371 1.51 -23.51 2.54
N PRO A 372 0.51 -23.77 3.39
CA PRO A 372 -0.90 -23.59 3.02
C PRO A 372 -1.22 -22.15 2.61
N LEU A 373 -1.84 -21.99 1.44
CA LEU A 373 -2.34 -20.74 0.91
C LEU A 373 -3.86 -20.82 0.79
N ILE A 374 -4.57 -20.17 1.70
CA ILE A 374 -6.03 -20.06 1.68
C ILE A 374 -6.42 -18.86 0.80
N SER A 375 -7.36 -19.06 -0.11
CA SER A 375 -8.03 -17.98 -0.83
C SER A 375 -9.26 -17.52 -0.03
N LEU A 376 -9.33 -16.26 0.37
CA LEU A 376 -10.52 -15.67 0.99
C LEU A 376 -11.53 -15.34 -0.11
N LEU A 377 -12.76 -15.81 0.04
CA LEU A 377 -13.80 -15.67 -0.98
C LEU A 377 -14.64 -14.39 -0.79
N PRO A 378 -15.24 -13.85 -1.86
CA PRO A 378 -16.27 -12.82 -1.75
C PRO A 378 -17.44 -13.29 -0.87
N PHE A 379 -18.18 -12.34 -0.30
CA PHE A 379 -19.41 -12.67 0.43
C PHE A 379 -20.45 -13.31 -0.47
N ASP A 380 -21.15 -14.32 0.02
CA ASP A 380 -22.36 -14.84 -0.61
C ASP A 380 -23.60 -13.99 -0.21
N GLU A 381 -24.75 -14.31 -0.80
CA GLU A 381 -26.02 -13.62 -0.53
C GLU A 381 -26.42 -13.66 0.96
N LEU A 382 -26.16 -14.78 1.65
CA LEU A 382 -26.52 -14.93 3.06
C LEU A 382 -25.64 -14.05 3.96
N GLN A 383 -24.35 -13.94 3.63
CA GLN A 383 -23.41 -13.07 4.33
C GLN A 383 -23.73 -11.59 4.10
N ILE A 384 -24.14 -11.22 2.88
CA ILE A 384 -24.60 -9.86 2.56
C ILE A 384 -25.87 -9.53 3.37
N GLU A 385 -26.86 -10.43 3.37
CA GLU A 385 -28.09 -10.29 4.16
C GLU A 385 -27.81 -10.13 5.66
N GLU A 386 -26.93 -10.97 6.21
CA GLU A 386 -26.54 -10.92 7.61
C GLU A 386 -25.88 -9.58 7.94
N TRP A 387 -24.95 -9.13 7.09
CA TRP A 387 -24.26 -7.86 7.28
C TRP A 387 -25.24 -6.69 7.23
N LEU A 388 -26.13 -6.63 6.24
CA LEU A 388 -27.13 -5.57 6.09
C LEU A 388 -28.16 -5.58 7.21
N THR A 389 -28.52 -6.75 7.74
CA THR A 389 -29.38 -6.85 8.92
C THR A 389 -28.74 -6.19 10.13
N ARG A 390 -27.43 -6.40 10.34
CA ARG A 390 -26.68 -5.76 11.43
C ARG A 390 -26.56 -4.24 11.21
N TRP A 391 -26.30 -3.81 9.97
CA TRP A 391 -26.29 -2.41 9.57
C TRP A 391 -27.63 -1.73 9.85
N ASN A 392 -28.74 -2.26 9.33
CA ASN A 392 -30.07 -1.68 9.49
C ASN A 392 -30.55 -1.60 10.96
N ASN A 393 -29.99 -2.44 11.84
CA ASN A 393 -30.27 -2.40 13.28
C ASN A 393 -29.44 -1.35 14.05
N ASN A 394 -28.43 -0.73 13.42
CA ASN A 394 -27.66 0.33 14.04
C ASN A 394 -28.42 1.66 13.97
N PRO A 395 -28.73 2.31 15.10
CA PRO A 395 -29.53 3.54 15.11
C PRO A 395 -28.83 4.77 14.50
N GLN A 396 -27.53 4.68 14.21
CA GLN A 396 -26.77 5.76 13.56
C GLN A 396 -26.71 5.61 12.04
N SER A 397 -27.08 4.46 11.49
CA SER A 397 -27.05 4.21 10.05
C SER A 397 -28.41 4.35 9.41
N GLU A 398 -28.39 4.69 8.13
CA GLU A 398 -29.58 4.71 7.30
C GLU A 398 -29.91 3.30 6.81
N SER A 399 -31.20 2.96 6.80
CA SER A 399 -31.64 1.62 6.41
C SER A 399 -31.48 1.39 4.91
N VAL A 400 -30.88 0.26 4.57
CA VAL A 400 -30.75 -0.27 3.20
C VAL A 400 -31.88 -1.26 2.94
N ASN A 401 -32.57 -1.13 1.81
CA ASN A 401 -33.58 -2.11 1.39
C ASN A 401 -32.89 -3.27 0.66
N ILE A 402 -32.90 -4.44 1.29
CA ILE A 402 -32.23 -5.65 0.77
C ILE A 402 -32.88 -6.14 -0.54
N GLU A 403 -34.20 -6.00 -0.69
CA GLU A 403 -34.90 -6.42 -1.92
C GLU A 403 -34.49 -5.53 -3.10
N GLU A 404 -34.45 -4.21 -2.89
CA GLU A 404 -33.99 -3.25 -3.91
C GLU A 404 -32.53 -3.47 -4.31
N LEU A 405 -31.66 -3.84 -3.36
CA LEU A 405 -30.26 -4.16 -3.64
C LEU A 405 -30.15 -5.33 -4.63
N ARG A 406 -30.92 -6.40 -4.38
CA ARG A 406 -30.92 -7.60 -5.23
C ARG A 406 -31.50 -7.35 -6.61
N GLU A 407 -32.52 -6.50 -6.72
CA GLU A 407 -33.13 -6.15 -8.00
C GLU A 407 -32.19 -5.33 -8.89
N HIS A 408 -31.20 -4.64 -8.30
CA HIS A 408 -30.25 -3.79 -9.01
C HIS A 408 -28.91 -4.51 -9.26
N GLN A 409 -28.87 -5.41 -10.26
CA GLN A 409 -27.72 -6.30 -10.54
C GLN A 409 -26.32 -5.64 -10.46
N PRO A 410 -26.05 -4.45 -11.06
CA PRO A 410 -24.72 -3.85 -10.96
C PRO A 410 -24.28 -3.51 -9.52
N ILE A 411 -25.23 -3.16 -8.64
CA ILE A 411 -24.95 -2.84 -7.23
C ILE A 411 -24.78 -4.15 -6.45
N ALA A 412 -25.63 -5.14 -6.72
CA ALA A 412 -25.53 -6.47 -6.12
C ALA A 412 -24.16 -7.13 -6.39
N GLU A 413 -23.64 -7.01 -7.62
CA GLU A 413 -22.31 -7.55 -7.97
C GLU A 413 -21.18 -6.92 -7.14
N LEU A 414 -21.24 -5.61 -6.88
CA LEU A 414 -20.25 -4.93 -6.04
C LEU A 414 -20.38 -5.30 -4.56
N ALA A 415 -21.60 -5.60 -4.09
CA ALA A 415 -21.91 -5.93 -2.70
C ALA A 415 -21.22 -7.22 -2.19
N HIS A 416 -20.77 -8.11 -3.08
CA HIS A 416 -19.97 -9.28 -2.71
C HIS A 416 -18.60 -8.92 -2.10
N THR A 417 -18.11 -7.67 -2.30
CA THR A 417 -16.90 -7.18 -1.63
C THR A 417 -17.27 -6.39 -0.37
N PRO A 418 -16.91 -6.83 0.84
CA PRO A 418 -17.32 -6.20 2.11
C PRO A 418 -17.11 -4.69 2.22
N ILE A 419 -15.97 -4.17 1.74
CA ILE A 419 -15.73 -2.72 1.77
C ILE A 419 -16.65 -1.95 0.81
N LEU A 420 -16.99 -2.54 -0.34
CA LEU A 420 -17.91 -1.93 -1.30
C LEU A 420 -19.35 -2.00 -0.78
N LEU A 421 -19.73 -3.09 -0.10
CA LEU A 421 -21.01 -3.20 0.60
C LEU A 421 -21.19 -2.10 1.65
N LEU A 422 -20.13 -1.79 2.42
CA LEU A 422 -20.14 -0.65 3.34
C LEU A 422 -20.36 0.67 2.60
N MET A 423 -19.64 0.90 1.50
CA MET A 423 -19.79 2.13 0.71
C MET A 423 -21.21 2.26 0.16
N ILE A 424 -21.79 1.18 -0.37
CA ILE A 424 -23.17 1.13 -0.86
C ILE A 424 -24.15 1.48 0.26
N ALA A 425 -23.95 0.90 1.44
CA ALA A 425 -24.81 1.13 2.59
C ALA A 425 -24.72 2.57 3.11
N MET A 426 -23.54 3.19 3.05
CA MET A 426 -23.35 4.59 3.39
C MET A 426 -24.02 5.51 2.38
N THR A 427 -23.91 5.25 1.08
CA THR A 427 -24.42 6.14 0.04
C THR A 427 -25.87 5.85 -0.38
N TRP A 428 -26.56 4.90 0.26
CA TRP A 428 -27.85 4.35 -0.18
C TRP A 428 -28.91 5.38 -0.63
N GLN A 429 -29.12 6.47 0.15
CA GLN A 429 -30.06 7.55 -0.19
C GLN A 429 -29.63 8.39 -1.41
N GLU A 430 -28.32 8.56 -1.62
CA GLU A 430 -27.76 9.31 -2.75
C GLU A 430 -27.72 8.45 -4.04
N SER A 431 -27.81 7.12 -3.93
CA SER A 431 -27.36 6.19 -4.97
C SER A 431 -28.45 5.47 -5.79
N LEU A 432 -29.73 5.45 -5.43
CA LEU A 432 -30.73 4.62 -6.16
C LEU A 432 -31.62 5.37 -7.15
N ALA A 433 -31.60 6.69 -7.16
CA ALA A 433 -32.59 7.45 -7.92
C ALA A 433 -32.22 7.71 -9.40
N LYS A 434 -30.98 7.49 -9.87
CA LYS A 434 -30.50 8.19 -11.10
C LYS A 434 -29.52 7.52 -12.09
N GLY A 435 -29.06 6.27 -11.94
CA GLY A 435 -28.23 5.70 -13.03
C GLY A 435 -27.49 4.39 -12.76
N GLU A 436 -26.68 4.00 -13.76
CA GLU A 436 -25.80 2.83 -13.75
C GLU A 436 -24.71 2.99 -12.67
N MET A 437 -24.65 2.06 -11.70
CA MET A 437 -23.70 2.10 -10.59
C MET A 437 -22.49 1.24 -10.91
N ARG A 438 -21.30 1.83 -10.78
CA ARG A 438 -20.00 1.21 -11.02
C ARG A 438 -19.03 1.58 -9.90
N ARG A 439 -17.88 0.91 -9.86
CA ARG A 439 -16.94 0.99 -8.73
C ARG A 439 -16.36 2.41 -8.55
N GLY A 440 -15.97 3.09 -9.63
CA GLY A 440 -15.44 4.46 -9.55
C GLY A 440 -16.49 5.47 -9.07
N VAL A 441 -17.73 5.35 -9.55
CA VAL A 441 -18.87 6.18 -9.10
C VAL A 441 -19.14 6.00 -7.61
N LEU A 442 -19.10 4.75 -7.13
CA LEU A 442 -19.31 4.43 -5.72
C LEU A 442 -18.22 5.07 -4.82
N TYR A 443 -16.95 4.98 -5.21
CA TYR A 443 -15.86 5.64 -4.48
C TYR A 443 -16.01 7.16 -4.44
N GLU A 444 -16.40 7.79 -5.56
CA GLU A 444 -16.61 9.24 -5.58
C GLU A 444 -17.79 9.66 -4.71
N GLN A 445 -18.92 8.95 -4.78
CA GLN A 445 -20.09 9.23 -3.92
C GLN A 445 -19.73 9.07 -2.44
N PHE A 446 -19.03 8.00 -2.10
CA PHE A 446 -18.54 7.75 -0.75
C PHE A 446 -17.60 8.88 -0.28
N PHE A 447 -16.66 9.30 -1.13
CA PHE A 447 -15.78 10.45 -0.82
C PHE A 447 -16.60 11.70 -0.52
N ARG A 448 -17.54 12.05 -1.40
CA ARG A 448 -18.35 13.26 -1.28
C ARG A 448 -19.19 13.26 -0.03
N GLN A 449 -19.80 12.14 0.32
CA GLN A 449 -20.59 11.99 1.54
C GLN A 449 -19.75 12.30 2.79
N ILE A 450 -18.54 11.74 2.86
CA ILE A 450 -17.65 11.95 4.01
C ILE A 450 -17.10 13.38 4.03
N ALA A 451 -16.79 13.94 2.85
CA ALA A 451 -16.36 15.32 2.69
C ALA A 451 -17.43 16.33 3.13
N ARG A 452 -18.71 16.10 2.82
CA ARG A 452 -19.84 16.92 3.28
C ARG A 452 -19.92 16.96 4.79
N GLY A 453 -20.02 15.79 5.44
CA GLY A 453 -20.17 15.74 6.90
C GLY A 453 -18.96 16.32 7.65
N LYS A 454 -17.75 16.21 7.11
CA LYS A 454 -16.60 16.94 7.67
C LYS A 454 -16.70 18.44 7.44
N TYR A 455 -17.06 18.90 6.24
CA TYR A 455 -17.20 20.33 5.97
C TYR A 455 -18.23 20.99 6.90
N GLU A 456 -19.32 20.30 7.20
CA GLU A 456 -20.30 20.70 8.21
C GLU A 456 -19.69 20.73 9.62
N SER A 457 -19.04 19.63 10.05
CA SER A 457 -18.40 19.55 11.36
C SER A 457 -17.31 20.63 11.55
N ASP A 458 -16.50 20.89 10.52
CA ASP A 458 -15.45 21.92 10.54
C ASP A 458 -16.05 23.33 10.53
N SER A 459 -17.20 23.53 9.88
CA SER A 459 -17.93 24.80 9.96
C SER A 459 -18.33 25.14 11.40
N ASP A 460 -18.72 24.13 12.17
CA ASP A 460 -19.17 24.30 13.55
C ASP A 460 -18.03 24.31 14.57
N LYS A 461 -17.06 23.40 14.43
CA LYS A 461 -16.04 23.10 15.45
C LYS A 461 -14.66 23.66 15.09
N HIS A 462 -14.33 23.82 13.81
CA HIS A 462 -12.97 24.12 13.34
C HIS A 462 -12.93 25.10 12.14
N PRO A 463 -13.35 26.37 12.31
CA PRO A 463 -13.50 27.34 11.21
C PRO A 463 -12.21 27.67 10.45
N VAL A 464 -11.03 27.33 11.00
CA VAL A 464 -9.74 27.47 10.34
C VAL A 464 -9.54 26.41 9.25
N ILE A 465 -10.02 25.18 9.47
CA ILE A 465 -9.92 24.07 8.50
C ILE A 465 -10.84 24.36 7.31
N ARG A 466 -12.08 24.79 7.56
CA ARG A 466 -12.99 25.26 6.52
C ARG A 466 -12.38 26.36 5.64
N LYS A 467 -11.75 27.38 6.25
CA LYS A 467 -11.09 28.45 5.49
C LYS A 467 -9.91 27.95 4.65
N ALA A 468 -9.31 26.82 5.00
CA ALA A 468 -8.27 26.20 4.21
C ALA A 468 -8.84 25.53 2.95
N SER A 469 -9.98 24.83 3.05
CA SER A 469 -10.65 24.24 1.89
C SER A 469 -11.18 25.30 0.92
N GLU A 470 -11.77 26.38 1.44
CA GLU A 470 -12.21 27.53 0.64
C GLU A 470 -11.03 28.20 -0.09
N LEU A 471 -9.86 28.31 0.55
CA LEU A 471 -8.66 28.87 -0.07
C LEU A 471 -8.12 28.00 -1.21
N ILE A 472 -8.12 26.67 -1.05
CA ILE A 472 -7.71 25.75 -2.12
C ILE A 472 -8.70 25.87 -3.29
N ALA A 473 -10.00 25.90 -3.00
CA ALA A 473 -11.03 26.12 -4.00
C ALA A 473 -10.82 27.43 -4.78
N ASP A 474 -10.46 28.52 -4.09
CA ASP A 474 -10.10 29.79 -4.72
C ASP A 474 -8.90 29.67 -5.67
N ARG A 475 -7.82 29.04 -5.23
CA ARG A 475 -6.63 28.84 -6.08
C ARG A 475 -6.90 27.95 -7.28
N LEU A 476 -7.64 26.85 -7.09
CA LEU A 476 -7.98 25.96 -8.19
C LEU A 476 -8.91 26.64 -9.20
N THR A 477 -9.82 27.52 -8.77
CA THR A 477 -10.61 28.34 -9.70
C THR A 477 -9.75 29.35 -10.45
N GLU A 478 -8.80 30.02 -9.79
CA GLU A 478 -7.87 30.96 -10.45
C GLU A 478 -7.01 30.27 -11.51
N LEU A 479 -6.55 29.05 -11.22
CA LEU A 479 -5.79 28.20 -12.14
C LEU A 479 -6.70 27.47 -13.16
N LYS A 480 -8.02 27.69 -13.07
CA LYS A 480 -9.06 27.05 -13.88
C LYS A 480 -9.02 25.50 -13.84
N TYR A 481 -8.57 24.91 -12.74
CA TYR A 481 -8.82 23.49 -12.43
C TYR A 481 -10.25 23.25 -11.96
N LEU A 482 -10.91 24.28 -11.39
CA LEU A 482 -12.31 24.24 -10.98
C LEU A 482 -13.14 25.28 -11.75
N ASP A 483 -14.24 24.85 -12.36
CA ASP A 483 -15.21 25.75 -12.98
C ASP A 483 -16.15 26.35 -11.92
N ALA A 484 -16.00 27.66 -11.66
CA ALA A 484 -16.85 28.40 -10.74
C ALA A 484 -18.32 28.50 -11.18
N LYS A 485 -18.65 28.18 -12.44
CA LYS A 485 -20.05 28.07 -12.91
C LYS A 485 -20.67 26.73 -12.53
N GLN A 486 -19.85 25.69 -12.41
CA GLN A 486 -20.30 24.32 -12.12
C GLN A 486 -20.46 24.09 -10.62
N PHE A 487 -19.53 24.59 -9.80
CA PHE A 487 -19.52 24.37 -8.35
C PHE A 487 -19.60 25.68 -7.58
N SER A 488 -20.49 25.74 -6.58
CA SER A 488 -20.66 26.90 -5.71
C SER A 488 -20.85 26.50 -4.25
N GLY A 489 -20.47 27.40 -3.33
CA GLY A 489 -20.63 27.17 -1.88
C GLY A 489 -19.85 25.96 -1.37
N GLU A 490 -20.54 25.08 -0.66
CA GLU A 490 -20.00 23.85 -0.06
C GLU A 490 -19.41 22.88 -1.10
N GLU A 491 -20.12 22.61 -2.19
CA GLU A 491 -19.68 21.67 -3.24
C GLU A 491 -18.33 22.06 -3.85
N ARG A 492 -18.04 23.37 -3.89
CA ARG A 492 -16.74 23.87 -4.35
C ARG A 492 -15.60 23.50 -3.40
N SER A 493 -15.86 23.49 -2.09
CA SER A 493 -14.87 23.06 -1.09
C SER A 493 -14.66 21.54 -1.11
N ILE A 494 -15.71 20.77 -1.33
CA ILE A 494 -15.64 19.31 -1.48
C ILE A 494 -14.83 18.92 -2.71
N GLU A 495 -15.06 19.58 -3.84
CA GLU A 495 -14.27 19.33 -5.06
C GLU A 495 -12.79 19.71 -4.87
N ALA A 496 -12.51 20.78 -4.12
CA ALA A 496 -11.15 21.15 -3.76
C ALA A 496 -10.48 20.12 -2.83
N MET A 497 -11.23 19.52 -1.91
CA MET A 497 -10.74 18.41 -1.08
C MET A 497 -10.46 17.17 -1.94
N LEU A 498 -11.35 16.82 -2.86
CA LEU A 498 -11.16 15.69 -3.78
C LEU A 498 -9.93 15.88 -4.65
N TRP A 499 -9.76 17.07 -5.23
CA TRP A 499 -8.57 17.41 -6.02
C TRP A 499 -7.29 17.29 -5.19
N LEU A 500 -7.27 17.84 -3.97
CA LEU A 500 -6.10 17.77 -3.10
C LEU A 500 -5.73 16.32 -2.76
N MET A 501 -6.71 15.52 -2.33
CA MET A 501 -6.49 14.11 -2.01
C MET A 501 -6.03 13.31 -3.22
N SER A 502 -6.59 13.59 -4.39
CA SER A 502 -6.18 12.98 -5.67
C SER A 502 -4.74 13.34 -6.03
N ARG A 503 -4.35 14.59 -5.80
CA ARG A 503 -3.00 15.07 -6.05
C ARG A 503 -1.97 14.50 -5.07
N ILE A 504 -2.32 14.36 -3.79
CA ILE A 504 -1.50 13.69 -2.77
C ILE A 504 -1.34 12.21 -3.13
N ALA A 505 -2.41 11.53 -3.56
CA ALA A 505 -2.36 10.13 -3.98
C ALA A 505 -1.43 9.93 -5.17
N TRP A 506 -1.46 10.84 -6.16
CA TRP A 506 -0.52 10.84 -7.28
C TRP A 506 0.94 11.05 -6.83
N GLU A 507 1.18 11.95 -5.88
CA GLU A 507 2.53 12.20 -5.37
C GLU A 507 3.08 10.96 -4.65
N ALA A 508 2.30 10.35 -3.76
CA ALA A 508 2.69 9.11 -3.08
C ALA A 508 2.95 7.98 -4.08
N HIS A 509 2.10 7.86 -5.11
CA HIS A 509 2.27 6.92 -6.22
C HIS A 509 3.56 7.15 -7.03
N ALA A 510 4.04 8.38 -7.11
CA ALA A 510 5.32 8.69 -7.76
C ALA A 510 6.53 8.34 -6.87
N TYR A 511 6.45 8.62 -5.57
CA TYR A 511 7.55 8.38 -4.61
C TYR A 511 7.83 6.90 -4.32
N ALA A 512 6.78 6.06 -4.27
CA ALA A 512 6.89 4.63 -3.94
C ALA A 512 7.85 3.82 -4.86
N TYR A 513 8.34 4.42 -5.95
CA TYR A 513 9.18 3.79 -6.96
C TYR A 513 10.58 4.40 -7.08
N GLU A 514 10.94 5.37 -6.24
CA GLU A 514 12.32 5.80 -6.09
C GLU A 514 13.03 4.89 -5.07
N PRO A 515 14.08 4.14 -5.43
CA PRO A 515 14.72 3.13 -4.58
C PRO A 515 15.27 3.64 -3.23
N GLU A 516 15.37 4.96 -3.07
CA GLU A 516 15.87 5.64 -1.89
C GLU A 516 14.74 6.00 -0.90
N PHE A 517 13.49 5.95 -1.33
CA PHE A 517 12.30 6.23 -0.52
C PHE A 517 11.52 4.93 -0.32
N ALA A 518 11.78 4.26 0.79
CA ALA A 518 10.88 3.22 1.25
C ALA A 518 9.67 3.90 1.90
N GLU A 519 8.49 3.41 1.54
CA GLU A 519 7.17 3.74 2.09
C GLU A 519 6.36 4.77 1.29
N ASP A 520 5.05 4.54 1.25
CA ASP A 520 3.97 5.38 0.70
C ASP A 520 3.81 6.72 1.48
N ASP A 521 4.91 7.22 2.04
CA ASP A 521 4.95 8.22 3.10
C ASP A 521 5.33 9.58 2.51
N LEU A 522 4.32 10.43 2.31
CA LEU A 522 4.56 11.85 2.08
C LEU A 522 4.77 12.54 3.42
N SER A 523 5.88 13.27 3.55
CA SER A 523 6.11 14.12 4.71
C SER A 523 5.29 15.41 4.62
N ASP A 524 5.09 16.05 5.76
CA ASP A 524 4.55 17.43 5.82
C ASP A 524 5.28 18.40 4.89
N GLY A 525 6.59 18.23 4.73
CA GLY A 525 7.42 19.07 3.87
C GLY A 525 7.05 18.91 2.39
N ASP A 526 6.76 17.69 1.97
CA ASP A 526 6.44 17.35 0.59
C ASP A 526 5.08 17.94 0.21
N ILE A 527 4.09 17.84 1.11
CA ILE A 527 2.76 18.43 0.91
C ILE A 527 2.83 19.97 0.90
N GLU A 528 3.60 20.59 1.81
CA GLU A 528 3.80 22.04 1.79
C GLU A 528 4.49 22.51 0.51
N GLN A 529 5.48 21.75 0.02
CA GLN A 529 6.17 22.04 -1.22
C GLN A 529 5.23 21.94 -2.43
N LEU A 530 4.45 20.87 -2.51
CA LEU A 530 3.42 20.66 -3.54
C LEU A 530 2.41 21.82 -3.56
N LEU A 531 1.85 22.19 -2.41
CA LEU A 531 0.90 23.30 -2.29
C LEU A 531 1.53 24.65 -2.67
N LYS A 532 2.81 24.84 -2.36
CA LYS A 532 3.55 26.06 -2.71
C LYS A 532 3.85 26.12 -4.21
N GLU A 533 4.25 25.02 -4.82
CA GLU A 533 4.64 24.96 -6.22
C GLU A 533 3.42 25.04 -7.14
N GLU A 534 2.36 24.28 -6.84
CA GLU A 534 1.17 24.18 -7.68
C GLU A 534 0.13 25.26 -7.39
N LEU A 535 -0.16 25.53 -6.13
CA LEU A 535 -1.24 26.45 -5.73
C LEU A 535 -0.73 27.79 -5.19
N ASN A 536 0.60 27.97 -5.06
CA ASN A 536 1.21 29.15 -4.44
C ASN A 536 0.65 29.47 -3.04
N ILE A 537 0.37 28.42 -2.27
CA ILE A 537 -0.08 28.50 -0.88
C ILE A 537 1.13 28.36 0.05
N ARG A 538 1.31 29.32 0.97
CA ARG A 538 2.45 29.38 1.91
C ARG A 538 2.04 29.29 3.39
N ARG A 539 0.82 28.81 3.69
CA ARG A 539 0.29 28.77 5.07
C ARG A 539 0.86 27.58 5.85
N GLY A 540 0.91 27.71 7.18
CA GLY A 540 1.53 26.71 8.06
C GLY A 540 0.71 25.44 8.30
N LYS A 541 1.38 24.29 8.13
CA LYS A 541 1.16 22.94 8.71
C LYS A 541 -0.28 22.52 9.06
N SER A 542 -0.86 22.99 10.16
CA SER A 542 -1.96 22.29 10.86
C SER A 542 -3.30 22.15 10.10
N PRO A 543 -3.87 23.19 9.45
CA PRO A 543 -5.24 23.07 8.91
C PRO A 543 -5.36 22.26 7.62
N LEU A 544 -4.28 22.20 6.82
CA LEU A 544 -4.27 21.50 5.52
C LEU A 544 -4.07 20.00 5.70
N LEU A 545 -3.21 19.59 6.64
CA LEU A 545 -3.09 18.20 7.09
C LEU A 545 -4.40 17.71 7.72
N GLN A 546 -5.08 18.57 8.49
CA GLN A 546 -6.37 18.24 9.08
C GLN A 546 -7.51 18.11 8.05
N MET A 547 -7.36 18.64 6.82
CA MET A 547 -8.27 18.33 5.71
C MET A 547 -8.04 16.92 5.17
N GLY A 548 -6.79 16.44 5.16
CA GLY A 548 -6.44 15.08 4.75
C GLY A 548 -6.99 13.98 5.65
N LEU A 549 -7.36 14.31 6.90
CA LEU A 549 -8.04 13.41 7.86
C LEU A 549 -9.44 12.95 7.40
N LEU A 550 -9.87 13.34 6.21
CA LEU A 550 -11.18 12.99 5.67
C LEU A 550 -11.37 11.49 5.53
N LEU A 551 -10.36 10.75 5.04
CA LEU A 551 -10.62 9.39 4.57
C LEU A 551 -9.50 8.37 4.71
N ALA A 552 -8.26 8.75 4.93
CA ALA A 552 -7.18 7.78 4.83
C ALA A 552 -5.84 8.37 5.25
N LEU A 553 -5.62 8.70 6.53
CA LEU A 553 -4.31 9.09 7.05
C LEU A 553 -4.12 8.57 8.46
N GLN A 554 -3.33 7.50 8.61
CA GLN A 554 -2.70 7.29 9.92
C GLN A 554 -1.80 8.50 10.18
N PHE A 555 -2.02 9.13 11.32
CA PHE A 555 -1.11 10.10 11.89
C PHE A 555 -0.10 9.29 12.71
N ASP A 556 1.19 9.33 12.39
CA ASP A 556 2.24 8.82 13.28
C ASP A 556 2.56 9.91 14.33
N PRO A 557 2.11 9.79 15.59
CA PRO A 557 2.42 10.76 16.63
C PRO A 557 3.85 10.60 17.17
N SER A 558 4.63 9.61 16.71
CA SER A 558 5.86 9.16 17.38
C SER A 558 7.10 10.02 17.15
N GLY A 559 7.17 10.97 16.19
CA GLY A 559 8.28 11.93 16.17
C GLY A 559 8.55 12.76 14.91
N SER A 560 8.62 14.09 15.09
CA SER A 560 9.20 15.14 14.23
C SER A 560 8.68 15.36 12.80
N GLN A 561 8.11 14.37 12.12
CA GLN A 561 7.50 14.50 10.79
C GLN A 561 6.17 13.73 10.76
N THR A 562 5.08 14.40 10.38
CA THR A 562 3.82 13.71 10.10
C THR A 562 3.95 13.04 8.74
N THR A 563 3.64 11.75 8.65
CA THR A 563 3.53 11.00 7.38
C THR A 563 2.07 10.77 7.01
N VAL A 564 1.79 10.71 5.72
CA VAL A 564 0.45 10.67 5.14
C VAL A 564 0.20 9.32 4.48
N LEU A 565 -0.43 8.41 5.23
CA LEU A 565 -0.67 7.01 4.82
C LEU A 565 -2.10 6.76 4.34
N PHE A 566 -2.28 6.35 3.07
CA PHE A 566 -3.60 5.92 2.59
C PHE A 566 -4.03 4.60 3.26
N GLU A 567 -5.03 4.64 4.15
CA GLU A 567 -5.56 3.45 4.86
C GLU A 567 -6.00 2.31 3.92
N HIS A 568 -6.33 2.62 2.66
CA HIS A 568 -6.80 1.61 1.71
C HIS A 568 -6.30 1.83 0.28
N GLN A 569 -5.53 0.87 -0.25
CA GLN A 569 -4.89 0.96 -1.57
C GLN A 569 -5.85 1.30 -2.71
N SER A 570 -6.97 0.62 -2.91
CA SER A 570 -7.84 0.96 -4.04
C SER A 570 -8.53 2.33 -3.91
N PHE A 571 -8.57 2.91 -2.72
CA PHE A 571 -9.00 4.29 -2.58
C PHE A 571 -7.93 5.23 -3.13
N ARG A 572 -6.65 4.93 -2.87
CA ARG A 572 -5.51 5.57 -3.55
C ARG A 572 -5.59 5.38 -5.06
N GLU A 573 -5.85 4.17 -5.56
CA GLU A 573 -5.99 3.89 -7.00
C GLU A 573 -7.12 4.74 -7.62
N PHE A 574 -8.28 4.83 -6.96
CA PHE A 574 -9.37 5.72 -7.36
C PHE A 574 -8.94 7.19 -7.38
N LEU A 575 -8.22 7.66 -6.35
CA LEU A 575 -7.73 9.03 -6.27
C LEU A 575 -6.67 9.35 -7.34
N VAL A 576 -5.77 8.41 -7.65
CA VAL A 576 -4.82 8.51 -8.77
C VAL A 576 -5.57 8.62 -10.10
N ALA A 577 -6.57 7.76 -10.32
CA ALA A 577 -7.42 7.80 -11.50
C ALA A 577 -8.15 9.15 -11.62
N ARG A 578 -8.69 9.66 -10.51
CA ARG A 578 -9.40 10.93 -10.47
C ARG A 578 -8.49 12.12 -10.76
N TYR A 579 -7.23 12.06 -10.31
CA TYR A 579 -6.22 13.06 -10.65
C TYR A 579 -5.91 13.04 -12.14
N TRP A 580 -5.67 11.86 -12.74
CA TRP A 580 -5.49 11.72 -14.18
C TRP A 580 -6.67 12.27 -14.97
N GLN A 581 -7.90 11.94 -14.56
CA GLN A 581 -9.10 12.49 -15.20
C GLN A 581 -9.12 14.03 -15.15
N SER A 582 -8.78 14.61 -13.99
CA SER A 582 -8.69 16.07 -13.83
C SER A 582 -7.60 16.67 -14.73
N GLN A 583 -6.45 16.02 -14.87
CA GLN A 583 -5.36 16.51 -15.71
C GLN A 583 -5.69 16.38 -17.18
N LEU A 584 -6.32 15.29 -17.63
CA LEU A 584 -6.75 15.14 -19.01
C LEU A 584 -7.77 16.20 -19.40
N LEU A 585 -8.77 16.46 -18.54
CA LEU A 585 -9.74 17.54 -18.76
C LEU A 585 -9.09 18.92 -18.77
N PHE A 586 -8.05 19.13 -17.96
CA PHE A 586 -7.26 20.36 -17.96
C PHE A 586 -6.48 20.51 -19.27
N LEU A 587 -5.74 19.48 -19.69
CA LEU A 587 -4.88 19.47 -20.89
C LEU A 587 -5.66 19.61 -22.20
N THR A 588 -6.93 19.19 -22.20
CA THR A 588 -7.79 19.16 -23.39
C THR A 588 -8.66 20.41 -23.55
N ASP A 589 -8.61 21.32 -22.58
CA ASP A 589 -9.31 22.60 -22.63
C ASP A 589 -8.67 23.52 -23.71
N PRO A 590 -9.44 23.98 -24.72
CA PRO A 590 -8.93 24.83 -25.79
C PRO A 590 -8.40 26.20 -25.34
N GLU A 591 -8.74 26.64 -24.13
CA GLU A 591 -8.23 27.90 -23.59
C GLU A 591 -6.82 27.79 -23.00
N ARG A 592 -6.22 26.60 -22.96
CA ARG A 592 -4.88 26.39 -22.39
C ARG A 592 -3.78 26.84 -23.31
N ASP A 593 -2.76 27.45 -22.71
CA ASP A 593 -1.52 27.72 -23.42
C ASP A 593 -0.54 26.54 -23.36
N SER A 594 0.48 26.58 -24.22
CA SER A 594 1.47 25.50 -24.33
C SER A 594 2.32 25.32 -23.05
N VAL A 595 2.47 26.36 -22.23
CA VAL A 595 3.27 26.31 -21.00
C VAL A 595 2.49 25.59 -19.89
N GLU A 596 1.19 25.85 -19.81
CA GLU A 596 0.27 25.14 -18.92
C GLU A 596 0.20 23.65 -19.27
N ILE A 597 0.08 23.33 -20.56
CA ILE A 597 0.08 21.96 -21.08
C ILE A 597 1.40 21.26 -20.72
N GLU A 598 2.54 21.87 -21.05
CA GLU A 598 3.86 21.28 -20.78
C GLU A 598 4.07 21.05 -19.28
N ARG A 599 3.54 21.94 -18.41
CA ARG A 599 3.62 21.78 -16.96
C ARG A 599 2.84 20.56 -16.47
N ALA A 600 1.59 20.40 -16.93
CA ALA A 600 0.76 19.26 -16.54
C ALA A 600 1.31 17.94 -17.10
N GLU A 601 1.79 17.92 -18.35
CA GLU A 601 2.45 16.75 -18.94
C GLU A 601 3.72 16.34 -18.17
N LYS A 602 4.50 17.30 -17.66
CA LYS A 602 5.68 17.01 -16.81
C LYS A 602 5.30 16.34 -15.50
N ILE A 603 4.19 16.72 -14.89
CA ILE A 603 3.70 16.09 -13.65
C ILE A 603 3.25 14.66 -13.95
N LEU A 604 2.46 14.46 -15.02
CA LEU A 604 2.00 13.13 -15.43
C LEU A 604 3.14 12.19 -15.84
N ALA A 605 4.25 12.73 -16.35
CA ALA A 605 5.42 11.96 -16.76
C ALA A 605 6.38 11.60 -15.61
N GLN A 606 6.08 11.97 -14.36
CA GLN A 606 6.91 11.61 -13.19
C GLN A 606 6.89 10.09 -12.93
N THR A 607 5.74 9.44 -13.12
CA THR A 607 5.57 7.99 -12.92
C THR A 607 4.59 7.40 -13.94
N SER A 608 4.64 6.07 -14.14
CA SER A 608 3.72 5.39 -15.06
C SER A 608 2.34 5.19 -14.44
N LEU A 609 1.31 5.40 -15.26
CA LEU A 609 -0.09 5.05 -14.96
C LEU A 609 -0.34 3.54 -15.05
N LEU A 610 0.38 2.84 -15.92
CA LEU A 610 0.15 1.43 -16.23
C LEU A 610 1.18 0.56 -15.50
N GLN A 611 0.94 0.28 -14.23
CA GLN A 611 1.80 -0.59 -13.43
C GLN A 611 1.19 -1.99 -13.30
N ASP A 612 2.01 -3.01 -13.03
CA ASP A 612 1.62 -4.43 -13.10
C ASP A 612 0.46 -4.83 -12.16
N ASP A 613 0.15 -4.03 -11.13
CA ASP A 613 -0.86 -4.32 -10.09
C ASP A 613 -1.81 -3.13 -9.77
N ASP A 614 -1.82 -2.09 -10.59
CA ASP A 614 -2.57 -0.85 -10.31
C ASP A 614 -3.90 -0.79 -11.08
N ARG A 615 -5.03 -0.78 -10.36
CA ARG A 615 -6.37 -0.63 -10.94
C ARG A 615 -6.76 0.84 -11.21
N ALA A 616 -5.86 1.79 -10.99
CA ALA A 616 -6.10 3.20 -11.30
C ALA A 616 -6.44 3.41 -12.78
N PHE A 617 -5.83 2.65 -13.69
CA PHE A 617 -6.17 2.73 -15.11
C PHE A 617 -7.62 2.32 -15.39
N ASP A 618 -8.09 1.21 -14.81
CA ASP A 618 -9.48 0.76 -14.98
C ASP A 618 -10.47 1.81 -14.49
N ALA A 619 -10.22 2.37 -13.30
CA ALA A 619 -11.05 3.44 -12.73
C ALA A 619 -11.02 4.72 -13.59
N LEU A 620 -9.87 5.04 -14.21
CA LEU A 620 -9.74 6.18 -15.10
C LEU A 620 -10.59 5.96 -16.36
N ILE A 621 -10.47 4.81 -17.00
CA ILE A 621 -11.21 4.49 -18.22
C ILE A 621 -12.72 4.51 -17.96
N GLU A 622 -13.17 3.94 -16.84
CA GLU A 622 -14.57 4.02 -16.40
C GLU A 622 -15.04 5.48 -16.36
N GLY A 623 -14.24 6.38 -15.77
CA GLY A 623 -14.57 7.80 -15.69
C GLY A 623 -14.52 8.54 -17.03
N LEU A 624 -13.62 8.15 -17.95
CA LEU A 624 -13.44 8.83 -19.24
C LEU A 624 -14.48 8.41 -20.28
N GLN A 625 -14.92 7.14 -20.25
CA GLN A 625 -15.93 6.63 -21.17
C GLN A 625 -17.26 7.38 -21.06
N HIS A 626 -17.59 7.97 -19.92
CA HIS A 626 -18.85 8.70 -19.70
C HIS A 626 -18.79 10.20 -20.03
N LEU A 627 -17.64 10.70 -20.47
CA LEU A 627 -17.53 12.10 -20.88
C LEU A 627 -18.32 12.38 -22.17
N GLU A 628 -18.85 13.59 -22.31
CA GLU A 628 -19.51 14.01 -23.55
C GLU A 628 -18.55 13.98 -24.76
N GLU A 629 -19.09 13.73 -25.96
CA GLU A 629 -18.34 13.59 -27.22
C GLU A 629 -17.26 14.65 -27.50
N PRO A 630 -17.48 15.96 -27.22
CA PRO A 630 -16.43 16.97 -27.43
C PRO A 630 -15.19 16.70 -26.57
N LYS A 631 -15.39 16.32 -25.30
CA LYS A 631 -14.30 16.06 -24.35
C LYS A 631 -13.54 14.79 -24.71
N ARG A 632 -14.27 13.72 -25.06
CA ARG A 632 -13.64 12.48 -25.56
C ARG A 632 -12.78 12.81 -26.79
N THR A 633 -13.35 13.46 -27.80
CA THR A 633 -12.59 13.83 -29.01
C THR A 633 -11.32 14.62 -28.70
N GLN A 634 -11.37 15.58 -27.77
CA GLN A 634 -10.19 16.34 -27.37
C GLN A 634 -9.12 15.46 -26.69
N ILE A 635 -9.52 14.49 -25.85
CA ILE A 635 -8.59 13.51 -25.25
C ILE A 635 -7.95 12.65 -26.34
N LYS A 636 -8.70 12.26 -27.38
CA LYS A 636 -8.15 11.55 -28.55
C LYS A 636 -7.09 12.37 -29.26
N ASP A 637 -7.39 13.65 -29.50
CA ASP A 637 -6.48 14.56 -30.18
C ASP A 637 -5.21 14.78 -29.35
N TRP A 638 -5.34 14.94 -28.03
CA TRP A 638 -4.22 14.99 -27.11
C TRP A 638 -3.36 13.72 -27.19
N ALA A 639 -3.97 12.53 -27.08
CA ALA A 639 -3.25 11.27 -27.16
C ALA A 639 -2.51 11.11 -28.51
N ALA A 640 -3.17 11.45 -29.62
CA ALA A 640 -2.56 11.44 -30.94
C ALA A 640 -1.42 12.47 -31.10
N GLN A 641 -1.46 13.58 -30.35
CA GLN A 641 -0.38 14.55 -30.29
C GLN A 641 0.81 14.02 -29.47
N CYS A 642 0.57 13.38 -28.32
CA CYS A 642 1.61 12.73 -27.50
C CYS A 642 2.42 11.71 -28.32
N LEU A 643 1.75 10.97 -29.21
CA LEU A 643 2.38 10.01 -30.11
C LEU A 643 3.18 10.68 -31.26
N LYS A 644 3.09 12.00 -31.44
CA LYS A 644 3.83 12.77 -32.45
C LYS A 644 4.90 13.68 -31.86
N THR A 645 4.86 13.95 -30.55
CA THR A 645 5.69 14.98 -29.87
C THR A 645 7.10 14.51 -29.48
N ARG A 646 7.96 15.52 -29.23
CA ARG A 646 9.40 15.43 -28.90
C ARG A 646 9.63 15.39 -27.38
N SER A 647 10.89 15.12 -27.01
CA SER A 647 11.37 14.91 -25.63
C SER A 647 10.76 15.86 -24.57
N LEU A 648 10.41 15.28 -23.43
CA LEU A 648 9.94 15.92 -22.20
C LEU A 648 10.98 15.64 -21.10
N THR A 649 11.85 16.61 -20.81
CA THR A 649 12.84 16.51 -19.73
C THR A 649 12.27 17.09 -18.43
N VAL A 650 12.35 16.35 -17.33
CA VAL A 650 11.88 16.77 -16.00
C VAL A 650 13.08 17.19 -15.14
N SER A 651 13.07 18.41 -14.60
CA SER A 651 14.25 19.05 -13.98
C SER A 651 14.60 18.60 -12.56
N HIS A 652 13.74 17.80 -11.91
CA HIS A 652 13.87 17.40 -10.50
C HIS A 652 14.09 15.90 -10.31
N ILE A 653 14.16 15.14 -11.40
CA ILE A 653 14.50 13.72 -11.37
C ILE A 653 16.05 13.60 -11.37
N PRO A 654 16.65 12.79 -10.47
CA PRO A 654 18.06 12.45 -10.55
C PRO A 654 18.31 11.81 -11.92
N ASP A 655 19.21 12.39 -12.70
CA ASP A 655 19.40 12.14 -14.14
C ASP A 655 18.32 12.79 -15.04
N LYS A 656 18.75 13.81 -15.80
CA LYS A 656 17.94 14.58 -16.77
C LYS A 656 17.48 13.72 -17.95
N GLU A 657 16.67 12.71 -17.68
CA GLU A 657 16.19 11.75 -18.68
C GLU A 657 14.91 12.23 -19.36
N ASP A 658 14.75 11.80 -20.61
CA ASP A 658 13.53 12.03 -21.39
C ASP A 658 12.42 11.13 -20.85
N ARG A 659 11.40 11.72 -20.21
CA ARG A 659 10.24 11.02 -19.63
C ARG A 659 9.03 10.99 -20.57
N ALA A 660 9.16 11.54 -21.79
CA ALA A 660 8.13 11.44 -22.82
C ALA A 660 7.65 10.00 -23.12
N PRO A 661 8.48 8.94 -23.01
CA PRO A 661 8.02 7.57 -23.20
C PRO A 661 6.88 7.16 -22.25
N ILE A 662 6.92 7.58 -20.98
CA ILE A 662 5.87 7.29 -19.99
C ILE A 662 4.54 7.91 -20.41
N LEU A 663 4.57 9.16 -20.87
CA LEU A 663 3.36 9.83 -21.33
C LEU A 663 2.79 9.18 -22.60
N ARG A 664 3.65 8.71 -23.51
CA ARG A 664 3.24 8.00 -24.74
C ARG A 664 2.62 6.65 -24.44
N GLU A 665 3.14 5.93 -23.45
CA GLU A 665 2.57 4.69 -22.92
C GLU A 665 1.12 4.91 -22.48
N SER A 666 0.91 5.87 -21.58
CA SER A 666 -0.43 6.23 -21.09
C SER A 666 -1.32 6.74 -22.23
N ALA A 667 -0.81 7.61 -23.11
CA ALA A 667 -1.57 8.13 -24.24
C ALA A 667 -2.03 7.03 -25.21
N LEU A 668 -1.17 6.04 -25.47
CA LEU A 668 -1.54 4.90 -26.31
C LEU A 668 -2.68 4.10 -25.68
N ALA A 669 -2.56 3.77 -24.39
CA ALA A 669 -3.58 2.99 -23.67
C ALA A 669 -4.91 3.74 -23.50
N ILE A 670 -4.87 5.01 -23.11
CA ILE A 670 -6.06 5.86 -22.97
C ILE A 670 -6.74 6.03 -24.34
N GLY A 671 -5.95 6.37 -25.37
CA GLY A 671 -6.44 6.61 -26.72
C GLY A 671 -7.03 5.38 -27.40
N SER A 672 -6.50 4.17 -27.14
CA SER A 672 -7.07 2.94 -27.68
C SER A 672 -8.37 2.53 -26.99
N THR A 673 -8.49 2.81 -25.68
CA THR A 673 -9.56 2.26 -24.85
C THR A 673 -10.84 3.12 -24.88
N ILE A 674 -10.75 4.45 -24.94
CA ILE A 674 -11.94 5.33 -24.90
C ILE A 674 -12.77 5.27 -26.18
N PHE A 675 -12.16 4.94 -27.32
CA PHE A 675 -12.77 5.21 -28.63
C PHE A 675 -13.34 4.00 -29.35
N GLU A 676 -13.31 2.81 -28.76
CA GLU A 676 -13.76 1.56 -29.38
C GLU A 676 -13.40 1.52 -30.89
N ASP A 677 -12.16 1.90 -31.25
CA ASP A 677 -11.69 1.83 -32.63
C ASP A 677 -11.45 0.33 -32.96
N SER A 678 -12.59 -0.35 -33.15
CA SER A 678 -12.85 -1.67 -33.73
C SER A 678 -11.70 -2.69 -33.72
N GLY A 679 -11.79 -3.64 -32.80
CA GLY A 679 -11.35 -5.01 -33.06
C GLY A 679 -10.77 -5.76 -31.88
N LEU A 680 -11.34 -5.57 -30.69
CA LEU A 680 -11.80 -6.63 -29.78
C LEU A 680 -12.37 -5.92 -28.56
N SER A 681 -13.70 -5.83 -28.47
CA SER A 681 -14.36 -5.62 -27.19
C SER A 681 -14.09 -6.88 -26.39
N ILE A 682 -13.02 -6.91 -25.63
CA ILE A 682 -12.90 -7.92 -24.60
C ILE A 682 -13.19 -7.15 -23.33
N GLY A 683 -14.32 -7.48 -22.71
CA GLY A 683 -14.50 -7.08 -21.33
C GLY A 683 -13.23 -7.47 -20.60
N ILE A 684 -12.66 -6.56 -19.81
CA ILE A 684 -11.53 -6.86 -18.92
C ILE A 684 -11.87 -8.11 -18.05
N HIS A 685 -13.16 -8.43 -17.92
CA HIS A 685 -13.73 -9.66 -17.35
C HIS A 685 -13.76 -10.91 -18.25
N GLU A 686 -13.89 -10.82 -19.57
CA GLU A 686 -13.95 -12.00 -20.47
C GLU A 686 -12.58 -12.62 -20.77
N ILE A 687 -11.49 -11.85 -20.63
CA ILE A 687 -10.12 -12.40 -20.69
C ILE A 687 -9.87 -13.40 -19.55
N ARG A 688 -10.60 -13.28 -18.43
CA ARG A 688 -10.41 -14.15 -17.25
C ARG A 688 -11.04 -15.55 -17.38
N TYR A 689 -11.89 -15.81 -18.38
CA TYR A 689 -12.77 -17.00 -18.37
C TYR A 689 -12.70 -17.94 -19.59
N SER A 690 -11.81 -17.75 -20.57
CA SER A 690 -11.71 -18.74 -21.66
C SER A 690 -10.87 -19.96 -21.25
N ALA A 691 -11.36 -21.16 -21.55
CA ALA A 691 -10.73 -22.43 -21.16
C ALA A 691 -9.36 -22.70 -21.85
N PHE A 692 -8.92 -21.82 -22.75
CA PHE A 692 -7.62 -21.88 -23.43
C PHE A 692 -6.44 -21.40 -22.55
N TRP A 693 -6.72 -20.86 -21.36
CA TRP A 693 -5.75 -20.23 -20.44
C TRP A 693 -4.95 -21.19 -19.55
N HIS A 694 -5.20 -22.51 -19.57
CA HIS A 694 -4.53 -23.42 -18.63
C HIS A 694 -2.99 -23.48 -18.79
N ASP A 695 -2.42 -23.05 -19.92
CA ASP A 695 -0.96 -22.96 -20.13
C ASP A 695 -0.36 -21.54 -19.97
N PHE A 696 -1.19 -20.50 -19.84
CA PHE A 696 -0.78 -19.07 -19.82
C PHE A 696 -0.87 -18.42 -18.43
N HIS A 697 -0.64 -19.20 -17.39
CA HIS A 697 -1.11 -18.95 -16.02
C HIS A 697 -0.64 -17.67 -15.28
N ASN A 698 0.16 -16.73 -15.82
CA ASN A 698 0.70 -15.62 -14.99
C ASN A 698 0.95 -14.24 -15.67
N ARG A 699 0.49 -13.95 -16.89
CA ARG A 699 0.87 -12.68 -17.57
C ARG A 699 -0.29 -11.69 -17.74
N ILE A 700 -0.33 -10.68 -16.87
CA ILE A 700 -1.21 -9.50 -16.94
C ILE A 700 -0.84 -8.67 -18.18
N LEU A 701 -1.79 -8.47 -19.11
CA LEU A 701 -1.63 -7.57 -20.26
C LEU A 701 -1.75 -6.11 -19.79
N ARG A 702 -0.79 -5.25 -20.16
CA ARG A 702 -0.74 -3.83 -19.71
C ARG A 702 -1.44 -2.85 -20.63
N ILE A 703 -1.43 -3.12 -21.93
CA ILE A 703 -2.05 -2.26 -22.96
C ILE A 703 -2.88 -3.16 -23.87
N ILE A 704 -4.14 -2.79 -24.09
CA ILE A 704 -5.04 -3.48 -25.02
C ILE A 704 -5.43 -2.48 -26.11
N ALA A 705 -4.80 -2.62 -27.27
CA ALA A 705 -4.95 -1.72 -28.41
C ALA A 705 -4.91 -2.48 -29.75
N PRO A 706 -5.78 -3.50 -29.94
CA PRO A 706 -5.83 -4.21 -31.21
C PRO A 706 -6.28 -3.27 -32.34
N ASN A 707 -5.73 -3.46 -33.53
CA ASN A 707 -6.05 -2.69 -34.74
C ASN A 707 -5.86 -1.16 -34.60
N VAL A 708 -5.14 -0.70 -33.57
CA VAL A 708 -4.86 0.73 -33.38
C VAL A 708 -4.15 1.31 -34.59
N LYS A 709 -4.61 2.47 -35.07
CA LYS A 709 -4.04 3.15 -36.24
C LYS A 709 -3.19 4.32 -35.80
N SER A 710 -1.88 4.12 -35.71
CA SER A 710 -0.91 5.14 -35.32
C SER A 710 0.37 5.10 -36.16
N PRO A 711 0.25 5.28 -37.49
CA PRO A 711 1.41 5.27 -38.37
C PRO A 711 2.34 6.44 -38.07
N LYS A 712 3.65 6.21 -38.16
CA LYS A 712 4.70 7.21 -37.89
C LYS A 712 4.67 7.78 -36.48
N SER A 713 4.06 7.07 -35.54
CA SER A 713 4.11 7.41 -34.12
C SER A 713 5.54 7.31 -33.60
N ASN A 714 5.86 8.16 -32.64
CA ASN A 714 7.05 8.07 -31.84
C ASN A 714 6.71 7.24 -30.60
N LEU A 715 7.21 6.01 -30.56
CA LEU A 715 7.11 5.05 -29.48
C LEU A 715 8.51 4.65 -28.98
N ALA A 716 9.52 5.50 -29.23
CA ALA A 716 10.88 5.21 -28.85
C ALA A 716 10.98 5.12 -27.32
N ARG A 717 11.62 4.04 -26.84
CA ARG A 717 11.83 3.72 -25.41
C ARG A 717 10.56 3.52 -24.59
N VAL A 718 9.39 3.40 -25.24
CA VAL A 718 8.13 3.11 -24.54
C VAL A 718 8.17 1.68 -24.02
N ASP A 719 7.60 1.46 -22.84
CA ASP A 719 7.35 0.12 -22.32
C ASP A 719 6.01 -0.39 -22.87
N LEU A 720 6.10 -1.30 -23.83
CA LEU A 720 5.00 -2.04 -24.44
C LEU A 720 5.11 -3.54 -24.11
N ALA A 721 5.81 -3.89 -23.02
CA ALA A 721 5.93 -5.27 -22.61
C ALA A 721 4.55 -5.83 -22.32
N ARG A 722 4.25 -7.01 -22.87
CA ARG A 722 2.94 -7.67 -22.75
C ARG A 722 1.78 -6.83 -23.32
N ALA A 723 2.02 -5.92 -24.26
CA ALA A 723 0.96 -5.18 -24.94
C ALA A 723 0.23 -6.08 -25.97
N TYR A 724 -1.08 -5.91 -26.09
CA TYR A 724 -1.91 -6.51 -27.13
C TYR A 724 -2.16 -5.52 -28.26
N LEU A 725 -1.41 -5.67 -29.34
CA LEU A 725 -1.34 -4.81 -30.52
C LEU A 725 -1.62 -5.62 -31.82
N ALA A 726 -2.36 -6.73 -31.71
CA ALA A 726 -2.72 -7.55 -32.87
C ALA A 726 -3.44 -6.70 -33.93
N GLY A 727 -3.00 -6.82 -35.18
CA GLY A 727 -3.53 -6.07 -36.33
C GLY A 727 -3.25 -4.56 -36.33
N ALA A 728 -2.47 -4.03 -35.37
CA ALA A 728 -2.18 -2.60 -35.29
C ALA A 728 -1.50 -2.06 -36.57
N ASP A 729 -1.86 -0.84 -36.98
CA ASP A 729 -1.15 -0.09 -38.02
C ASP A 729 -0.16 0.89 -37.40
N LEU A 730 1.09 0.44 -37.32
CA LEU A 730 2.25 1.15 -36.80
C LEU A 730 3.29 1.37 -37.92
N ALA A 731 2.84 1.48 -39.18
CA ALA A 731 3.71 1.69 -40.32
C ALA A 731 4.58 2.95 -40.14
N GLY A 732 5.90 2.77 -40.23
CA GLY A 732 6.88 3.83 -40.05
C GLY A 732 7.02 4.36 -38.62
N ALA A 733 6.45 3.69 -37.62
CA ALA A 733 6.60 4.08 -36.22
C ALA A 733 8.07 3.98 -35.77
N ASP A 734 8.48 4.90 -34.89
CA ASP A 734 9.77 4.85 -34.22
C ASP A 734 9.65 4.08 -32.91
N LEU A 735 10.12 2.84 -32.87
CA LEU A 735 10.11 1.92 -31.72
C LEU A 735 11.54 1.73 -31.18
N ALA A 736 12.45 2.67 -31.45
CA ALA A 736 13.85 2.53 -31.05
C ALA A 736 13.99 2.41 -29.53
N GLY A 737 14.62 1.33 -29.08
CA GLY A 737 14.81 1.03 -27.66
C GLY A 737 13.53 0.72 -26.88
N ALA A 738 12.37 0.58 -27.55
CA ALA A 738 11.13 0.17 -26.90
C ALA A 738 11.24 -1.25 -26.33
N ASP A 739 10.52 -1.51 -25.24
CA ASP A 739 10.36 -2.87 -24.72
C ASP A 739 9.04 -3.43 -25.25
N LEU A 740 9.09 -4.43 -26.13
CA LEU A 740 7.96 -5.18 -26.67
C LEU A 740 8.08 -6.65 -26.28
N SER A 741 8.81 -6.95 -25.21
CA SER A 741 8.95 -8.32 -24.72
C SER A 741 7.55 -8.87 -24.42
N LEU A 742 7.25 -10.06 -24.93
CA LEU A 742 5.95 -10.72 -24.75
C LEU A 742 4.75 -9.97 -25.37
N ALA A 743 4.98 -8.97 -26.21
CA ALA A 743 3.89 -8.27 -26.89
C ALA A 743 3.26 -9.15 -27.99
N HIS A 744 1.96 -8.96 -28.19
CA HIS A 744 1.16 -9.58 -29.24
C HIS A 744 0.96 -8.60 -30.39
N LEU A 745 1.56 -8.90 -31.54
CA LEU A 745 1.64 -8.08 -32.76
C LEU A 745 1.28 -8.91 -34.00
N GLU A 746 0.49 -9.96 -33.82
CA GLU A 746 0.02 -10.82 -34.89
C GLU A 746 -0.67 -9.99 -35.96
N ARG A 747 -0.31 -10.18 -37.24
CA ARG A 747 -0.88 -9.46 -38.39
C ARG A 747 -0.70 -7.92 -38.34
N ALA A 748 0.16 -7.37 -37.48
CA ALA A 748 0.40 -5.93 -37.41
C ALA A 748 1.10 -5.40 -38.67
N SER A 749 0.75 -4.18 -39.08
CA SER A 749 1.44 -3.40 -40.12
C SER A 749 2.57 -2.60 -39.49
N LEU A 750 3.80 -3.03 -39.75
CA LEU A 750 5.04 -2.48 -39.20
C LEU A 750 6.04 -2.14 -40.33
N GLU A 751 5.52 -1.92 -41.55
CA GLU A 751 6.33 -1.55 -42.71
C GLU A 751 7.16 -0.29 -42.37
N ARG A 752 8.47 -0.34 -42.59
CA ARG A 752 9.44 0.75 -42.32
C ARG A 752 9.54 1.17 -40.85
N ALA A 753 8.98 0.42 -39.90
CA ALA A 753 9.14 0.72 -38.49
C ALA A 753 10.61 0.62 -38.04
N ASN A 754 10.99 1.42 -37.05
CA ASN A 754 12.34 1.46 -36.51
C ASN A 754 12.41 0.75 -35.15
N PHE A 755 12.91 -0.47 -35.12
CA PHE A 755 13.15 -1.29 -33.93
C PHE A 755 14.61 -1.27 -33.45
N ARG A 756 15.39 -0.24 -33.80
CA ARG A 756 16.80 -0.18 -33.40
C ARG A 756 16.93 -0.34 -31.88
N SER A 757 17.71 -1.33 -31.44
CA SER A 757 17.94 -1.65 -30.03
C SER A 757 16.68 -1.96 -29.22
N ALA A 758 15.55 -2.25 -29.87
CA ALA A 758 14.32 -2.64 -29.21
C ALA A 758 14.43 -4.06 -28.62
N LYS A 759 13.68 -4.32 -27.57
CA LYS A 759 13.53 -5.66 -26.99
C LYS A 759 12.22 -6.27 -27.47
N LEU A 760 12.27 -7.46 -28.03
CA LEU A 760 11.14 -8.22 -28.57
C LEU A 760 11.24 -9.68 -28.09
N LEU A 761 11.76 -9.91 -26.88
CA LEU A 761 11.96 -11.27 -26.37
C LEU A 761 10.59 -11.94 -26.26
N TYR A 762 10.48 -13.14 -26.85
CA TYR A 762 9.24 -13.93 -26.81
C TYR A 762 7.99 -13.22 -27.35
N SER A 763 8.13 -12.14 -28.13
CA SER A 763 6.97 -11.46 -28.72
C SER A 763 6.33 -12.31 -29.81
N ASN A 764 5.04 -12.08 -30.07
CA ASN A 764 4.32 -12.74 -31.14
C ASN A 764 4.09 -11.78 -32.33
N LEU A 765 4.75 -12.03 -33.45
CA LEU A 765 4.69 -11.24 -34.69
C LEU A 765 4.25 -12.10 -35.87
N ARG A 766 3.49 -13.18 -35.63
CA ARG A 766 2.97 -14.06 -36.68
C ARG A 766 2.26 -13.26 -37.76
N TYR A 767 2.58 -13.54 -39.02
CA TYR A 767 1.97 -12.89 -40.19
C TYR A 767 2.14 -11.34 -40.25
N ALA A 768 3.00 -10.74 -39.41
CA ALA A 768 3.19 -9.29 -39.41
C ALA A 768 3.90 -8.81 -40.68
N ASP A 769 3.55 -7.60 -41.15
CA ASP A 769 4.24 -6.94 -42.26
C ASP A 769 5.38 -6.06 -41.73
N LEU A 770 6.62 -6.53 -41.92
CA LEU A 770 7.86 -5.95 -41.42
C LEU A 770 8.78 -5.50 -42.57
N ARG A 771 8.22 -5.29 -43.77
CA ARG A 771 9.00 -4.89 -44.94
C ARG A 771 9.74 -3.58 -44.66
N HIS A 772 11.00 -3.52 -45.05
CA HIS A 772 11.88 -2.37 -44.85
C HIS A 772 12.10 -1.94 -43.38
N ALA A 773 11.65 -2.70 -42.38
CA ALA A 773 11.84 -2.37 -40.97
C ALA A 773 13.33 -2.42 -40.57
N GLY A 774 13.72 -1.65 -39.55
CA GLY A 774 15.09 -1.60 -39.03
C GLY A 774 15.22 -2.21 -37.64
N PHE A 775 15.88 -3.35 -37.53
CA PHE A 775 16.13 -4.13 -36.31
C PHE A 775 17.60 -4.08 -35.86
N GLU A 776 18.34 -3.02 -36.20
CA GLU A 776 19.75 -2.95 -35.80
C GLU A 776 19.92 -3.09 -34.29
N GLN A 777 20.70 -4.08 -33.86
CA GLN A 777 20.93 -4.41 -32.45
C GLN A 777 19.65 -4.75 -31.65
N ALA A 778 18.54 -5.07 -32.31
CA ALA A 778 17.32 -5.50 -31.65
C ALA A 778 17.48 -6.91 -31.06
N ASN A 779 16.75 -7.19 -29.99
CA ASN A 779 16.70 -8.51 -29.36
C ASN A 779 15.36 -9.18 -29.66
N LEU A 780 15.35 -10.18 -30.54
CA LEU A 780 14.22 -11.02 -30.93
C LEU A 780 14.40 -12.48 -30.45
N VAL A 781 15.13 -12.70 -29.35
CA VAL A 781 15.34 -14.04 -28.81
C VAL A 781 13.99 -14.71 -28.55
N GLN A 782 13.82 -15.91 -29.14
CA GLN A 782 12.61 -16.72 -29.06
C GLN A 782 11.31 -16.00 -29.49
N ALA A 783 11.40 -14.94 -30.27
CA ALA A 783 10.22 -14.31 -30.87
C ALA A 783 9.52 -15.27 -31.85
N ASN A 784 8.19 -15.23 -31.87
CA ASN A 784 7.37 -15.95 -32.83
C ASN A 784 7.17 -15.09 -34.10
N LEU A 785 7.85 -15.47 -35.17
CA LEU A 785 7.92 -14.72 -36.44
C LEU A 785 7.37 -15.57 -37.61
N ILE A 786 6.54 -16.57 -37.32
CA ILE A 786 6.02 -17.52 -38.32
C ILE A 786 5.25 -16.75 -39.40
N GLN A 787 5.62 -17.01 -40.66
CA GLN A 787 5.07 -16.35 -41.85
C GLN A 787 5.12 -14.82 -41.85
N ALA A 788 5.97 -14.19 -41.02
CA ALA A 788 6.17 -12.75 -41.04
C ALA A 788 6.92 -12.29 -42.30
N ASN A 789 6.63 -11.07 -42.77
CA ASN A 789 7.23 -10.53 -43.99
C ASN A 789 8.31 -9.49 -43.71
N PHE A 790 9.57 -9.90 -43.80
CA PHE A 790 10.77 -9.09 -43.58
C PHE A 790 11.46 -8.63 -44.86
N GLY A 791 10.77 -8.58 -46.00
CA GLY A 791 11.36 -8.17 -47.27
C GLY A 791 12.15 -6.85 -47.14
N TYR A 792 13.43 -6.86 -47.51
CA TYR A 792 14.36 -5.73 -47.40
C TYR A 792 14.60 -5.17 -45.98
N ALA A 793 14.21 -5.87 -44.92
CA ALA A 793 14.45 -5.45 -43.54
C ALA A 793 15.95 -5.45 -43.20
N ARG A 794 16.33 -4.70 -42.16
CA ARG A 794 17.73 -4.55 -41.71
C ARG A 794 17.91 -5.12 -40.33
N PHE A 795 18.87 -6.02 -40.13
CA PHE A 795 19.11 -6.75 -38.88
C PHE A 795 20.57 -6.67 -38.44
N LEU A 796 21.28 -5.60 -38.78
CA LEU A 796 22.72 -5.50 -38.47
C LEU A 796 22.96 -5.68 -36.96
N GLY A 797 23.59 -6.80 -36.58
CA GLY A 797 23.86 -7.15 -35.18
C GLY A 797 22.63 -7.49 -34.34
N ALA A 798 21.49 -7.83 -34.95
CA ALA A 798 20.30 -8.28 -34.22
C ALA A 798 20.50 -9.68 -33.63
N ASP A 799 19.84 -9.95 -32.50
CA ASP A 799 19.83 -11.26 -31.84
C ASP A 799 18.49 -11.95 -32.08
N LEU A 800 18.48 -13.03 -32.85
CA LEU A 800 17.33 -13.86 -33.20
C LEU A 800 17.49 -15.31 -32.70
N ARG A 801 18.28 -15.53 -31.64
CA ARG A 801 18.50 -16.90 -31.12
C ARG A 801 17.18 -17.57 -30.78
N GLY A 802 16.98 -18.78 -31.31
CA GLY A 802 15.77 -19.58 -31.07
C GLY A 802 14.47 -18.98 -31.63
N ALA A 803 14.53 -17.94 -32.46
CA ALA A 803 13.33 -17.34 -33.06
C ALA A 803 12.62 -18.34 -34.00
N GLN A 804 11.28 -18.29 -34.03
CA GLN A 804 10.46 -19.13 -34.90
C GLN A 804 10.15 -18.39 -36.20
N LEU A 805 10.86 -18.70 -37.29
CA LEU A 805 10.78 -18.06 -38.61
C LEU A 805 10.21 -19.00 -39.68
N LEU A 806 9.44 -20.03 -39.30
CA LEU A 806 8.79 -20.97 -40.22
C LEU A 806 8.02 -20.21 -41.31
N GLY A 807 8.38 -20.43 -42.58
CA GLY A 807 7.75 -19.80 -43.74
C GLY A 807 7.92 -18.27 -43.84
N ALA A 808 8.80 -17.65 -43.04
CA ALA A 808 8.99 -16.21 -43.06
C ALA A 808 9.63 -15.73 -44.38
N ASN A 809 9.25 -14.53 -44.83
CA ASN A 809 9.83 -13.91 -46.03
C ASN A 809 10.98 -12.96 -45.66
N LEU A 810 12.23 -13.39 -45.79
CA LEU A 810 13.46 -12.64 -45.56
C LEU A 810 14.14 -12.20 -46.88
N GLN A 811 13.39 -12.12 -47.98
CA GLN A 811 13.94 -11.75 -49.28
C GLN A 811 14.68 -10.40 -49.22
N ASP A 812 15.91 -10.38 -49.73
CA ASP A 812 16.80 -9.20 -49.75
C ASP A 812 17.07 -8.57 -48.37
N ALA A 813 16.79 -9.28 -47.27
CA ALA A 813 17.04 -8.81 -45.92
C ALA A 813 18.54 -8.65 -45.63
N LYS A 814 18.91 -7.65 -44.83
CA LYS A 814 20.28 -7.34 -44.44
C LYS A 814 20.59 -7.92 -43.06
N LEU A 815 21.05 -9.17 -43.02
CA LEU A 815 21.30 -9.98 -41.82
C LEU A 815 22.79 -10.01 -41.42
N GLN A 816 23.58 -9.00 -41.80
CA GLN A 816 25.01 -9.01 -41.47
C GLN A 816 25.25 -9.02 -39.97
N ASN A 817 26.16 -9.88 -39.52
CA ASN A 817 26.50 -10.06 -38.10
C ASN A 817 25.29 -10.41 -37.21
N ALA A 818 24.14 -10.83 -37.76
CA ALA A 818 22.99 -11.24 -36.96
C ALA A 818 23.23 -12.61 -36.31
N ASN A 819 22.65 -12.83 -35.13
CA ASN A 819 22.72 -14.11 -34.44
C ASN A 819 21.40 -14.88 -34.60
N LEU A 820 21.39 -15.89 -35.46
CA LEU A 820 20.27 -16.80 -35.74
C LEU A 820 20.50 -18.20 -35.14
N GLN A 821 21.37 -18.33 -34.13
CA GLN A 821 21.68 -19.63 -33.55
C GLN A 821 20.41 -20.32 -33.02
N GLY A 822 20.18 -21.56 -33.46
CA GLY A 822 19.01 -22.36 -33.10
C GLY A 822 17.67 -21.82 -33.63
N ALA A 823 17.65 -20.85 -34.55
CA ALA A 823 16.42 -20.34 -35.13
C ALA A 823 15.76 -21.39 -36.05
N ASN A 824 14.44 -21.45 -36.05
CA ASN A 824 13.67 -22.29 -36.97
C ASN A 824 13.37 -21.50 -38.25
N LEU A 825 14.10 -21.77 -39.33
CA LEU A 825 13.96 -21.13 -40.65
C LEU A 825 13.33 -22.07 -41.68
N GLN A 826 12.60 -23.11 -41.23
CA GLN A 826 11.97 -24.07 -42.15
C GLN A 826 11.10 -23.35 -43.18
N GLY A 827 11.24 -23.70 -44.46
CA GLY A 827 10.48 -23.08 -45.56
C GLY A 827 10.66 -21.57 -45.75
N ALA A 828 11.59 -20.90 -45.04
CA ALA A 828 11.77 -19.47 -45.12
C ALA A 828 12.37 -19.03 -46.47
N ASN A 829 11.93 -17.87 -46.99
CA ASN A 829 12.50 -17.28 -48.20
C ASN A 829 13.66 -16.33 -47.85
N LEU A 830 14.89 -16.76 -48.07
CA LEU A 830 16.13 -15.99 -47.85
C LEU A 830 16.75 -15.51 -49.17
N GLN A 831 15.98 -15.47 -50.27
CA GLN A 831 16.52 -15.13 -51.59
C GLN A 831 17.17 -13.74 -51.57
N GLY A 832 18.43 -13.63 -52.01
CA GLY A 832 19.17 -12.36 -52.04
C GLY A 832 19.59 -11.83 -50.65
N ALA A 833 19.31 -12.54 -49.56
CA ALA A 833 19.63 -12.11 -48.21
C ALA A 833 21.15 -11.94 -48.02
N LYS A 834 21.53 -10.95 -47.22
CA LYS A 834 22.93 -10.64 -46.92
C LYS A 834 23.31 -11.18 -45.55
N LEU A 835 23.90 -12.37 -45.50
CA LEU A 835 24.21 -13.13 -44.28
C LEU A 835 25.69 -13.02 -43.88
N GLN A 836 26.42 -12.00 -44.31
CA GLN A 836 27.85 -11.94 -44.03
C GLN A 836 28.13 -11.91 -42.52
N ASN A 837 29.00 -12.82 -42.06
CA ASN A 837 29.31 -13.04 -40.63
C ASN A 837 28.09 -13.37 -39.74
N ALA A 838 26.95 -13.79 -40.30
CA ALA A 838 25.81 -14.21 -39.51
C ALA A 838 26.08 -15.55 -38.81
N ASN A 839 25.53 -15.75 -37.62
CA ASN A 839 25.63 -17.01 -36.88
C ASN A 839 24.35 -17.83 -37.04
N LEU A 840 24.35 -18.87 -37.86
CA LEU A 840 23.24 -19.82 -38.03
C LEU A 840 23.54 -21.19 -37.38
N GLN A 841 24.43 -21.22 -36.38
CA GLN A 841 24.77 -22.48 -35.70
C GLN A 841 23.51 -23.18 -35.16
N GLY A 842 23.32 -24.44 -35.54
CA GLY A 842 22.16 -25.23 -35.10
C GLY A 842 20.80 -24.73 -35.60
N ALA A 843 20.74 -23.81 -36.56
CA ALA A 843 19.47 -23.36 -37.14
C ALA A 843 18.85 -24.44 -38.02
N ASP A 844 17.52 -24.45 -38.12
CA ASP A 844 16.79 -25.37 -39.00
C ASP A 844 16.45 -24.70 -40.33
N LEU A 845 17.08 -25.13 -41.42
CA LEU A 845 16.92 -24.59 -42.78
C LEU A 845 16.16 -25.55 -43.72
N GLN A 846 15.46 -26.57 -43.20
CA GLN A 846 14.75 -27.53 -44.05
C GLN A 846 13.73 -26.80 -44.94
N GLY A 847 13.81 -27.00 -46.27
CA GLY A 847 12.95 -26.32 -47.24
C GLY A 847 13.21 -24.81 -47.44
N ALA A 848 14.19 -24.21 -46.77
CA ALA A 848 14.51 -22.79 -46.93
C ALA A 848 15.11 -22.46 -48.30
N ASP A 849 14.85 -21.25 -48.81
CA ASP A 849 15.35 -20.78 -50.10
C ASP A 849 16.44 -19.71 -49.94
N LEU A 850 17.71 -20.10 -50.02
CA LEU A 850 18.88 -19.23 -49.91
C LEU A 850 19.45 -18.79 -51.27
N ARG A 851 18.72 -18.93 -52.38
CA ARG A 851 19.26 -18.58 -53.71
C ARG A 851 19.72 -17.12 -53.76
N ALA A 852 20.87 -16.87 -54.38
CA ALA A 852 21.50 -15.55 -54.44
C ALA A 852 21.84 -14.90 -53.08
N ALA A 853 21.70 -15.62 -51.95
CA ALA A 853 22.14 -15.11 -50.66
C ALA A 853 23.67 -15.01 -50.60
N ASN A 854 24.18 -13.99 -49.90
CA ASN A 854 25.61 -13.86 -49.67
C ASN A 854 25.98 -14.45 -48.31
N LEU A 855 26.62 -15.62 -48.35
CA LEU A 855 26.96 -16.44 -47.18
C LEU A 855 28.39 -16.20 -46.64
N SER A 856 29.07 -15.13 -47.09
CA SER A 856 30.49 -14.92 -46.78
C SER A 856 30.75 -14.90 -45.27
N ALA A 857 31.59 -15.82 -44.79
CA ALA A 857 31.95 -15.97 -43.38
C ALA A 857 30.76 -16.21 -42.41
N ALA A 858 29.61 -16.66 -42.92
CA ALA A 858 28.52 -17.11 -42.07
C ALA A 858 28.87 -18.46 -41.39
N ASN A 859 28.43 -18.64 -40.15
CA ASN A 859 28.61 -19.87 -39.40
C ASN A 859 27.37 -20.76 -39.53
N PHE A 860 27.48 -21.90 -40.19
CA PHE A 860 26.39 -22.88 -40.36
C PHE A 860 26.62 -24.17 -39.57
N LEU A 861 27.56 -24.19 -38.62
CA LEU A 861 27.91 -25.40 -37.89
C LEU A 861 26.67 -26.03 -37.23
N GLY A 862 26.37 -27.29 -37.59
CA GLY A 862 25.22 -28.03 -37.07
C GLY A 862 23.86 -27.54 -37.57
N ALA A 863 23.80 -26.62 -38.54
CA ALA A 863 22.54 -26.20 -39.15
C ALA A 863 21.92 -27.37 -39.92
N GLN A 864 20.61 -27.57 -39.78
CA GLN A 864 19.89 -28.67 -40.41
C GLN A 864 19.36 -28.27 -41.78
N TYR A 865 19.44 -29.14 -42.78
CA TYR A 865 18.87 -28.91 -44.12
C TYR A 865 18.26 -30.19 -44.70
N SER A 866 17.34 -30.04 -45.66
CA SER A 866 16.69 -31.16 -46.35
C SER A 866 16.94 -31.07 -47.86
N THR A 867 16.40 -32.04 -48.61
CA THR A 867 16.43 -32.03 -50.09
C THR A 867 15.71 -30.84 -50.71
N GLU A 868 14.82 -30.20 -49.95
CA GLU A 868 14.04 -29.05 -50.40
C GLU A 868 14.77 -27.72 -50.19
N THR A 869 15.82 -27.71 -49.35
CA THR A 869 16.62 -26.51 -49.10
C THR A 869 17.39 -26.08 -50.35
N LYS A 870 17.19 -24.85 -50.81
CA LYS A 870 17.82 -24.31 -52.02
C LYS A 870 19.02 -23.43 -51.65
N TRP A 871 20.20 -23.82 -52.10
CA TRP A 871 21.45 -23.11 -51.81
C TRP A 871 21.87 -22.16 -52.95
N PRO A 872 22.74 -21.15 -52.70
CA PRO A 872 23.39 -20.40 -53.77
C PRO A 872 24.24 -21.31 -54.66
N ASP A 873 24.41 -20.91 -55.93
CA ASP A 873 25.23 -21.65 -56.89
C ASP A 873 26.65 -21.88 -56.36
N GLY A 874 27.11 -23.14 -56.41
CA GLY A 874 28.47 -23.53 -56.02
C GLY A 874 28.71 -23.68 -54.51
N VAL A 875 27.66 -23.64 -53.68
CA VAL A 875 27.76 -23.90 -52.24
C VAL A 875 27.54 -25.38 -51.94
N ASP A 876 28.44 -25.97 -51.16
CA ASP A 876 28.31 -27.31 -50.59
C ASP A 876 27.91 -27.21 -49.11
N PRO A 877 26.68 -27.62 -48.73
CA PRO A 877 26.19 -27.53 -47.34
C PRO A 877 27.01 -28.36 -46.35
N GLU A 878 27.49 -29.54 -46.74
CA GLU A 878 28.26 -30.41 -45.84
C GLU A 878 29.62 -29.77 -45.52
N ALA A 879 30.24 -29.11 -46.50
CA ALA A 879 31.48 -28.37 -46.31
C ALA A 879 31.33 -27.16 -45.38
N LEU A 880 30.11 -26.64 -45.20
CA LEU A 880 29.79 -25.58 -44.23
C LEU A 880 29.52 -26.12 -42.82
N GLY A 881 29.55 -27.45 -42.62
CA GLY A 881 29.26 -28.12 -41.35
C GLY A 881 27.76 -28.30 -41.08
N CYS A 882 26.91 -28.20 -42.12
CA CYS A 882 25.48 -28.49 -42.01
C CYS A 882 25.22 -30.00 -41.85
N ILE A 883 24.09 -30.34 -41.25
CA ILE A 883 23.61 -31.70 -41.02
C ILE A 883 22.41 -31.95 -41.94
N PHE A 884 22.49 -32.96 -42.80
CA PHE A 884 21.36 -33.37 -43.61
C PHE A 884 20.32 -34.10 -42.74
N VAL A 885 19.06 -33.70 -42.89
CA VAL A 885 17.90 -34.34 -42.26
C VAL A 885 17.02 -34.91 -43.36
N ASP A 886 16.77 -36.22 -43.31
CA ASP A 886 15.92 -36.92 -44.26
C ASP A 886 14.45 -36.64 -43.94
N SER A 887 13.77 -35.88 -44.80
CA SER A 887 12.38 -35.46 -44.61
C SER A 887 11.37 -36.60 -44.72
N SER A 888 11.81 -37.84 -44.96
CA SER A 888 10.94 -39.03 -44.98
C SER A 888 10.51 -39.55 -43.59
N GLU A 889 11.06 -39.03 -42.49
CA GLU A 889 10.69 -39.41 -41.11
C GLU A 889 9.92 -38.31 -40.33
N ALA A 890 9.63 -37.15 -40.94
CA ALA A 890 9.11 -35.97 -40.22
C ALA A 890 7.67 -35.53 -40.61
N GLU A 891 6.93 -36.34 -41.35
CA GLU A 891 5.61 -35.94 -41.90
C GLU A 891 4.41 -36.12 -40.94
N SER A 892 4.59 -36.39 -39.63
CA SER A 892 3.43 -36.59 -38.71
C SER A 892 3.23 -35.58 -37.58
N ASP A 893 4.20 -34.73 -37.21
CA ASP A 893 4.11 -34.06 -35.89
C ASP A 893 4.13 -32.51 -35.93
N ALA A 894 4.35 -31.85 -37.07
CA ALA A 894 4.58 -30.39 -37.11
C ALA A 894 3.42 -29.53 -37.68
N LEU A 895 2.34 -30.14 -38.19
CA LEU A 895 1.20 -29.41 -38.76
C LEU A 895 -0.10 -29.54 -37.95
N ASP A 896 -0.18 -30.45 -36.97
CA ASP A 896 -1.40 -30.70 -36.18
C ASP A 896 -1.43 -30.01 -34.80
N GLU A 897 -0.33 -29.40 -34.34
CA GLU A 897 -0.28 -28.73 -33.01
C GLU A 897 -0.62 -27.23 -33.02
N TYR A 898 -0.83 -26.63 -34.20
CA TYR A 898 -1.27 -25.24 -34.34
C TYR A 898 -2.55 -25.19 -35.16
N GLY A 899 -3.64 -25.64 -34.55
CA GLY A 899 -4.97 -25.69 -35.13
C GLY A 899 -5.35 -24.41 -35.89
N ASP A 900 -5.68 -24.62 -37.16
CA ASP A 900 -6.53 -23.75 -37.97
C ASP A 900 -7.93 -23.67 -37.36
N GLU A 901 -8.25 -22.54 -36.72
CA GLU A 901 -9.61 -21.98 -36.56
C GLU A 901 -9.42 -20.45 -36.53
N GLU A 902 -9.99 -19.58 -37.35
CA GLU A 902 -11.00 -19.62 -38.40
C GLU A 902 -10.76 -18.40 -39.35
N ALA A 903 -11.50 -18.39 -40.46
CA ALA A 903 -11.45 -17.48 -41.61
C ALA A 903 -11.53 -15.96 -41.33
#